data_AF-A0A183K5E3-F1
#
_entry.id   AF-A0A183K5E3-F1
#
_cell.length_a   1.000
_cell.length_b   1.000
_cell.length_c   1.000
_cell.angle_alpha   90.00
_cell.angle_beta   90.00
_cell.angle_gamma   90.00
#
_symmetry.space_group_name_H-M   'P 1'
#
loop_
_entity.id
_entity.type
_entity.pdbx_description
1 polymer ?
#
loop_
_entity_poly.entity_id
_entity_poly.type
_entity_poly.pdbx_seq_one_letter_code
_entity_poly.pdbx_strand_id
1 'polypeptide(L)'
;MDRDSLLMAVSSLLDPTIDNDQRSKCFMVAENYKNEQFQYADVDFLCNPNQPSAIILFGLQCLDHYLKNHWGQMGFHAKSSLKQNIFKLSREINNFRFSREEMRAFTLMLSQIIVFLIKCEWPQQWPTMLPEFLSLGKLGIPQTKLVLNSFLRLYEDVIQFQDAPPSRRRDILTGLNDNLTEIFVFALDSIVNRLPNADSFIDCDSLDICRESLCTLGGFLESCRLNVLTSWTPSEIAIKNLNLSRTLPFLSLITTLVGIRSLQTDALSLINILLSRRIQPGSEIPDSYGPTIADSFLKEPLGSSSPCNNLIKVLCSTLSENPEYSDERYNFLRLFGDIVVHIGCHMIIHWKEYSYESALCNCLDNGVCECPNLPSHLFQAILRLTAYPIQVMSACTNKFWITVLRSDEKSLLKLTERFADDLFSIWRKNSLKVGQPSGTGLQSEWNRRIFETDDHTSFFSRYRSDLVKCLSAGASCWPQKVLLLCISWIETLIQASPSCQDYDPITKFLLATSPLILEWEALDSFLEPCLSAVEQSLEALHIDMDVSSKVKNLIHGILQSSNSMDPLLRAKHLACLSMLLQHVDSNNDSELLVPFLNKIFESLNSCPVVDESPSLIDTLDFVNRPRQVKTMHLASATSFLRFTRARPIRMMVSSILLLRNDLIV
;
A
#
# COMPACT_ATOMS: atom_id res chain seq x y z
N MET A 1 -13.55 -22.73 -50.64
CA MET A 1 -14.56 -23.33 -49.74
C MET A 1 -15.85 -22.56 -49.90
N ASP A 2 -17.02 -23.20 -49.69
CA ASP A 2 -18.30 -22.49 -49.74
C ASP A 2 -18.42 -21.52 -48.55
N ARG A 3 -18.91 -20.30 -48.80
CA ARG A 3 -18.97 -19.22 -47.79
C ARG A 3 -19.92 -19.57 -46.66
N ASP A 4 -21.03 -20.23 -46.95
CA ASP A 4 -22.03 -20.61 -45.95
C ASP A 4 -21.48 -21.70 -45.02
N SER A 5 -20.69 -22.63 -45.55
CA SER A 5 -20.01 -23.66 -44.76
C SER A 5 -19.01 -23.07 -43.75
N LEU A 6 -18.30 -21.99 -44.13
CA LEU A 6 -17.40 -21.27 -43.24
C LEU A 6 -18.17 -20.54 -42.12
N LEU A 7 -19.24 -19.81 -42.48
CA LEU A 7 -20.06 -19.09 -41.50
C LEU A 7 -20.64 -20.05 -40.46
N MET A 8 -21.18 -21.19 -40.90
CA MET A 8 -21.68 -22.24 -40.01
C MET A 8 -20.58 -22.80 -39.10
N ALA A 9 -19.40 -23.11 -39.66
CA ALA A 9 -18.28 -23.63 -38.87
C ALA A 9 -17.85 -22.64 -37.77
N VAL A 10 -17.76 -21.34 -38.08
CA VAL A 10 -17.35 -20.30 -37.12
C VAL A 10 -18.43 -20.08 -36.05
N SER A 11 -19.71 -20.07 -36.43
CA SER A 11 -20.81 -19.97 -35.46
C SER A 11 -20.87 -21.19 -34.53
N SER A 12 -20.63 -22.39 -35.07
CA SER A 12 -20.59 -23.64 -34.29
C SER A 12 -19.41 -23.73 -33.32
N LEU A 13 -18.30 -23.04 -33.56
CA LEU A 13 -17.15 -23.10 -32.65
C LEU A 13 -17.46 -22.57 -31.25
N LEU A 14 -18.33 -21.56 -31.16
CA LEU A 14 -18.69 -20.89 -29.91
C LEU A 14 -19.97 -21.46 -29.28
N ASP A 15 -20.58 -22.50 -29.88
CA ASP A 15 -21.77 -23.14 -29.35
C ASP A 15 -21.40 -24.15 -28.23
N PRO A 16 -21.89 -23.96 -26.99
CA PRO A 16 -21.61 -24.89 -25.89
C PRO A 16 -22.27 -26.25 -26.06
N THR A 17 -23.24 -26.41 -26.97
CA THR A 17 -24.00 -27.65 -27.16
C THR A 17 -23.33 -28.63 -28.11
N ILE A 18 -22.29 -28.20 -28.84
CA ILE A 18 -21.60 -29.01 -29.85
C ILE A 18 -20.57 -29.94 -29.21
N ASP A 19 -20.49 -31.17 -29.72
CA ASP A 19 -19.53 -32.17 -29.26
C ASP A 19 -18.07 -31.81 -29.61
N ASN A 20 -17.10 -32.42 -28.92
CA ASN A 20 -15.69 -32.09 -29.12
C ASN A 20 -15.15 -32.50 -30.50
N ASP A 21 -15.69 -33.55 -31.12
CA ASP A 21 -15.22 -34.06 -32.41
C ASP A 21 -15.68 -33.15 -33.56
N GLN A 22 -16.92 -32.68 -33.51
CA GLN A 22 -17.51 -31.70 -34.41
C GLN A 22 -16.86 -30.33 -34.22
N ARG A 23 -16.61 -29.90 -32.97
CA ARG A 23 -15.86 -28.67 -32.69
C ARG A 23 -14.47 -28.71 -33.29
N SER A 24 -13.76 -29.84 -33.19
CA SER A 24 -12.43 -30.04 -33.79
C SER A 24 -12.48 -29.95 -35.32
N LYS A 25 -13.51 -30.52 -35.96
CA LYS A 25 -13.71 -30.39 -37.41
C LYS A 25 -13.98 -28.94 -37.82
N CYS A 26 -14.87 -28.24 -37.12
CA CYS A 26 -15.16 -26.83 -37.39
C CYS A 26 -13.91 -25.95 -37.21
N PHE A 27 -13.07 -26.27 -36.22
CA PHE A 27 -11.80 -25.57 -35.97
C PHE A 27 -10.83 -25.77 -37.13
N MET A 28 -10.65 -27.01 -37.61
CA MET A 28 -9.81 -27.30 -38.77
C MET A 28 -10.28 -26.55 -40.02
N VAL A 29 -11.59 -26.46 -40.24
CA VAL A 29 -12.17 -25.71 -41.36
C VAL A 29 -11.81 -24.22 -41.26
N ALA A 30 -11.97 -23.61 -40.08
CA ALA A 30 -11.62 -22.22 -39.84
C ALA A 30 -10.12 -21.95 -39.98
N GLU A 31 -9.26 -22.81 -39.44
CA GLU A 31 -7.79 -22.70 -39.55
C GLU A 31 -7.29 -22.85 -40.99
N ASN A 32 -7.80 -23.85 -41.72
CA ASN A 32 -7.43 -24.04 -43.12
C ASN A 32 -7.84 -22.83 -43.97
N TYR A 33 -9.02 -22.27 -43.71
CA TYR A 33 -9.45 -21.06 -44.39
C TYR A 33 -8.52 -19.88 -44.09
N LYS A 34 -8.20 -19.64 -42.82
CA LYS A 34 -7.30 -18.56 -42.37
C LYS A 34 -5.90 -18.64 -42.98
N ASN A 35 -5.33 -19.84 -43.04
CA ASN A 35 -3.93 -20.03 -43.46
C ASN A 35 -3.76 -20.09 -44.98
N GLU A 36 -4.72 -20.68 -45.71
CA GLU A 36 -4.53 -21.01 -47.13
C GLU A 36 -5.48 -20.27 -48.08
N GLN A 37 -6.69 -19.89 -47.63
CA GLN A 37 -7.76 -19.46 -48.53
C GLN A 37 -8.16 -17.99 -48.39
N PHE A 38 -7.93 -17.38 -47.22
CA PHE A 38 -8.33 -16.01 -46.95
C PHE A 38 -7.69 -15.03 -47.93
N GLN A 39 -8.52 -14.20 -48.57
CA GLN A 39 -8.10 -13.10 -49.40
C GLN A 39 -8.54 -11.79 -48.78
N TYR A 40 -7.80 -10.71 -49.04
CA TYR A 40 -8.17 -9.39 -48.50
C TYR A 40 -9.59 -8.94 -48.90
N ALA A 41 -10.04 -9.28 -50.11
CA ALA A 41 -11.40 -8.97 -50.58
C ALA A 41 -12.50 -9.62 -49.72
N ASP A 42 -12.19 -10.67 -48.93
CA ASP A 42 -13.14 -11.31 -48.04
C ASP A 42 -13.40 -10.49 -46.76
N VAL A 43 -12.62 -9.44 -46.47
CA VAL A 43 -12.85 -8.55 -45.32
C VAL A 43 -14.21 -7.86 -45.42
N ASP A 44 -14.59 -7.36 -46.61
CA ASP A 44 -15.89 -6.69 -46.81
C ASP A 44 -17.08 -7.65 -46.59
N PHE A 45 -16.85 -8.95 -46.82
CA PHE A 45 -17.84 -10.01 -46.59
C PHE A 45 -17.92 -10.41 -45.11
N LEU A 46 -16.77 -10.70 -44.47
CA LEU A 46 -16.70 -11.19 -43.09
C LEU A 46 -16.94 -10.09 -42.05
N CYS A 47 -16.47 -8.87 -42.31
CA CYS A 47 -16.61 -7.72 -41.41
C CYS A 47 -17.81 -6.83 -41.77
N ASN A 48 -18.85 -7.38 -42.39
CA ASN A 48 -20.08 -6.66 -42.69
C ASN A 48 -20.90 -6.43 -41.40
N PRO A 49 -21.48 -5.24 -41.16
CA PRO A 49 -22.30 -4.96 -39.98
C PRO A 49 -23.51 -5.88 -39.76
N ASN A 50 -23.98 -6.56 -40.81
CA ASN A 50 -25.08 -7.52 -40.72
C ASN A 50 -24.66 -8.92 -40.24
N GLN A 51 -23.35 -9.19 -40.14
CA GLN A 51 -22.85 -10.49 -39.67
C GLN A 51 -22.85 -10.58 -38.14
N PRO A 52 -22.95 -11.79 -37.56
CA PRO A 52 -22.73 -12.00 -36.14
C PRO A 52 -21.34 -11.57 -35.68
N SER A 53 -21.23 -11.10 -34.42
CA SER A 53 -19.97 -10.63 -33.81
C SER A 53 -18.84 -11.65 -33.92
N ALA A 54 -19.13 -12.94 -33.69
CA ALA A 54 -18.19 -14.05 -33.84
C ALA A 54 -17.52 -14.11 -35.22
N ILE A 55 -18.31 -13.94 -36.27
CA ILE A 55 -17.83 -13.98 -37.67
C ILE A 55 -16.98 -12.75 -37.98
N ILE A 56 -17.40 -11.58 -37.50
CA ILE A 56 -16.64 -10.33 -37.69
C ILE A 56 -15.29 -10.40 -36.99
N LEU A 57 -15.25 -10.90 -35.75
CA LEU A 57 -14.02 -11.10 -34.99
C LEU A 57 -13.09 -12.12 -35.67
N PHE A 58 -13.64 -13.21 -36.21
CA PHE A 58 -12.87 -14.17 -37.00
C PHE A 58 -12.32 -13.54 -38.28
N GLY A 59 -13.10 -12.70 -38.97
CA GLY A 59 -12.64 -11.93 -40.14
C GLY A 59 -11.46 -11.02 -39.82
N LEU A 60 -11.52 -10.30 -38.70
CA LEU A 60 -10.40 -9.49 -38.21
C LEU A 60 -9.18 -10.34 -37.83
N GLN A 61 -9.39 -11.51 -37.23
CA GLN A 61 -8.31 -12.44 -36.91
C GLN A 61 -7.62 -12.96 -38.18
N CYS A 62 -8.39 -13.27 -39.22
CA CYS A 62 -7.84 -13.65 -40.52
C CYS A 62 -7.07 -12.50 -41.16
N LEU A 63 -7.59 -11.28 -41.07
CA LEU A 63 -6.91 -10.08 -41.55
C LEU A 63 -5.57 -9.86 -40.83
N ASP A 64 -5.53 -9.96 -39.50
CA ASP A 64 -4.29 -9.85 -38.72
C ASP A 64 -3.25 -10.89 -39.14
N HIS A 65 -3.67 -12.16 -39.27
CA HIS A 65 -2.80 -13.24 -39.73
C HIS A 65 -2.27 -13.01 -41.15
N TYR A 66 -3.17 -12.63 -42.06
CA TYR A 66 -2.82 -12.35 -43.45
C TYR A 66 -1.80 -11.21 -43.57
N LEU A 67 -2.02 -10.11 -42.84
CA LEU A 67 -1.11 -8.97 -42.80
C LEU A 67 0.27 -9.37 -42.29
N LYS A 68 0.36 -10.07 -41.16
CA LYS A 68 1.64 -10.52 -40.59
C LYS A 68 2.49 -11.36 -41.56
N ASN A 69 1.86 -12.20 -42.37
CA ASN A 69 2.55 -13.11 -43.28
C ASN A 69 2.87 -12.50 -44.65
N HIS A 70 1.98 -11.65 -45.19
CA HIS A 70 2.09 -11.17 -46.57
C HIS A 70 2.58 -9.73 -46.71
N TRP A 71 2.65 -8.94 -45.61
CA TRP A 71 2.95 -7.51 -45.67
C TRP A 71 4.25 -7.16 -46.40
N GLY A 72 5.30 -7.97 -46.24
CA GLY A 72 6.59 -7.77 -46.89
C GLY A 72 6.52 -7.85 -48.43
N GLN A 73 5.58 -8.62 -48.96
CA GLN A 73 5.45 -8.91 -50.39
C GLN A 73 4.44 -7.97 -51.10
N MET A 74 3.67 -7.19 -50.34
CA MET A 74 2.62 -6.32 -50.91
C MET A 74 3.21 -5.05 -51.55
N GLY A 75 2.69 -4.69 -52.73
CA GLY A 75 3.01 -3.43 -53.40
C GLY A 75 2.43 -2.19 -52.68
N PHE A 76 3.00 -1.01 -52.95
CA PHE A 76 2.65 0.24 -52.29
C PHE A 76 1.15 0.62 -52.40
N HIS A 77 0.57 0.48 -53.59
CA HIS A 77 -0.86 0.81 -53.80
C HIS A 77 -1.80 -0.10 -52.99
N ALA A 78 -1.47 -1.39 -52.91
CA ALA A 78 -2.25 -2.34 -52.12
C ALA A 78 -2.19 -2.02 -50.62
N LYS A 79 -1.01 -1.65 -50.11
CA LYS A 79 -0.83 -1.18 -48.72
C LYS A 79 -1.65 0.09 -48.43
N SER A 80 -1.62 1.07 -49.34
CA SER A 80 -2.40 2.30 -49.18
C SER A 80 -3.91 2.04 -49.19
N SER A 81 -4.40 1.19 -50.08
CA SER A 81 -5.82 0.82 -50.15
C SER A 81 -6.27 0.07 -48.89
N LEU A 82 -5.45 -0.87 -48.40
CA LEU A 82 -5.66 -1.58 -47.14
C LEU A 82 -5.84 -0.63 -45.95
N LYS A 83 -4.92 0.33 -45.79
CA LYS A 83 -5.03 1.34 -44.74
C LYS A 83 -6.33 2.12 -44.84
N GLN A 84 -6.66 2.63 -46.03
CA GLN A 84 -7.87 3.44 -46.21
C GLN A 84 -9.13 2.67 -45.80
N ASN A 85 -9.21 1.39 -46.13
CA ASN A 85 -10.33 0.53 -45.75
C ASN A 85 -10.36 0.20 -44.25
N ILE A 86 -9.20 -0.05 -43.62
CA ILE A 86 -9.13 -0.26 -42.16
C ILE A 86 -9.53 1.02 -41.41
N PHE A 87 -9.12 2.19 -41.89
CA PHE A 87 -9.56 3.49 -41.34
C PHE A 87 -11.04 3.76 -41.62
N LYS A 88 -11.56 3.34 -42.77
CA LYS A 88 -13.00 3.40 -43.07
C LYS A 88 -13.79 2.55 -42.06
N LEU A 89 -13.37 1.30 -41.85
CA LEU A 89 -13.94 0.42 -40.83
C LEU A 89 -13.87 1.06 -39.43
N SER A 90 -12.76 1.72 -39.12
CA SER A 90 -12.57 2.43 -37.85
C SER A 90 -13.46 3.68 -37.69
N ARG A 91 -13.85 4.33 -38.78
CA ARG A 91 -14.82 5.45 -38.74
C ARG A 91 -16.24 4.93 -38.57
N GLU A 92 -16.56 3.82 -39.24
CA GLU A 92 -17.89 3.22 -39.32
C GLU A 92 -18.21 2.25 -38.17
N ILE A 93 -17.40 2.24 -37.10
CA ILE A 93 -17.57 1.37 -35.93
C ILE A 93 -18.99 1.44 -35.33
N ASN A 94 -19.61 2.63 -35.35
CA ASN A 94 -20.96 2.82 -34.80
C ASN A 94 -22.06 2.12 -35.62
N ASN A 95 -21.75 1.61 -36.82
CA ASN A 95 -22.70 0.86 -37.64
C ASN A 95 -22.90 -0.58 -37.14
N PHE A 96 -21.98 -1.09 -36.32
CA PHE A 96 -22.06 -2.44 -35.76
C PHE A 96 -22.96 -2.47 -34.52
N ARG A 97 -23.92 -3.39 -34.50
CA ARG A 97 -24.87 -3.56 -33.39
C ARG A 97 -24.35 -4.56 -32.36
N PHE A 98 -23.27 -4.18 -31.68
CA PHE A 98 -22.61 -5.03 -30.68
C PHE A 98 -23.10 -4.75 -29.26
N SER A 99 -23.05 -5.77 -28.40
CA SER A 99 -23.06 -5.59 -26.95
C SER A 99 -21.80 -4.83 -26.50
N ARG A 100 -21.77 -4.34 -25.26
CA ARG A 100 -20.59 -3.64 -24.73
C ARG A 100 -19.33 -4.52 -24.76
N GLU A 101 -19.47 -5.80 -24.43
CA GLU A 101 -18.37 -6.78 -24.38
C GLU A 101 -17.87 -7.12 -25.78
N GLU A 102 -18.78 -7.36 -26.72
CA GLU A 102 -18.46 -7.61 -28.13
C GLU A 102 -17.74 -6.41 -28.74
N MET A 103 -18.24 -5.21 -28.42
CA MET A 103 -17.67 -3.96 -28.88
C MET A 103 -16.24 -3.76 -28.35
N ARG A 104 -15.98 -4.12 -27.09
CA ARG A 104 -14.64 -4.11 -26.51
C ARG A 104 -13.71 -5.13 -27.21
N ALA A 105 -14.18 -6.35 -27.48
CA ALA A 105 -13.37 -7.34 -28.20
C ALA A 105 -13.03 -6.86 -29.62
N PHE A 106 -13.99 -6.25 -30.30
CA PHE A 106 -13.83 -5.69 -31.63
C PHE A 106 -12.79 -4.56 -31.66
N THR A 107 -12.87 -3.59 -30.74
CA THR A 107 -11.89 -2.49 -30.68
C THR A 107 -10.49 -2.97 -30.31
N LEU A 108 -10.34 -4.00 -29.47
CA LEU A 108 -9.04 -4.59 -29.14
C LEU A 108 -8.40 -5.30 -30.33
N MET A 109 -9.17 -6.07 -31.10
CA MET A 109 -8.69 -6.71 -32.33
C MET A 109 -8.32 -5.69 -33.40
N LEU A 110 -9.12 -4.63 -33.55
CA LEU A 110 -8.82 -3.57 -34.50
C LEU A 110 -7.58 -2.76 -34.08
N SER A 111 -7.41 -2.49 -32.78
CA SER A 111 -6.19 -1.89 -32.21
C SER A 111 -4.96 -2.74 -32.55
N GLN A 112 -5.02 -4.07 -32.41
CA GLN A 112 -3.92 -4.96 -32.78
C GLN A 112 -3.47 -4.78 -34.24
N ILE A 113 -4.44 -4.75 -35.15
CA ILE A 113 -4.18 -4.60 -36.58
C ILE A 113 -3.57 -3.22 -36.86
N ILE A 114 -4.14 -2.16 -36.28
CA ILE A 114 -3.63 -0.80 -36.45
C ILE A 114 -2.20 -0.67 -35.92
N VAL A 115 -1.92 -1.21 -34.73
CA VAL A 115 -0.57 -1.22 -34.13
C VAL A 115 0.41 -1.97 -35.02
N PHE A 116 0.02 -3.11 -35.60
CA PHE A 116 0.86 -3.81 -36.59
C PHE A 116 1.22 -2.89 -37.78
N LEU A 117 0.24 -2.20 -38.37
CA LEU A 117 0.48 -1.26 -39.46
C LEU A 117 1.41 -0.11 -39.06
N ILE A 118 1.20 0.45 -37.86
CA ILE A 118 2.06 1.50 -37.30
C ILE A 118 3.49 1.00 -37.16
N LYS A 119 3.70 -0.18 -36.57
CA LYS A 119 5.04 -0.80 -36.42
C LYS A 119 5.73 -0.98 -37.76
N CYS A 120 4.98 -1.30 -38.81
CA CYS A 120 5.56 -1.51 -40.13
C CYS A 120 5.98 -0.22 -40.83
N GLU A 121 5.24 0.89 -40.71
CA GLU A 121 5.42 2.05 -41.61
C GLU A 121 5.64 3.40 -40.93
N TRP A 122 5.19 3.60 -39.70
CA TRP A 122 5.46 4.83 -38.95
C TRP A 122 6.80 4.77 -38.18
N PRO A 123 7.66 5.81 -38.21
CA PRO A 123 7.35 7.19 -38.60
C PRO A 123 7.58 7.58 -40.07
N GLN A 124 8.55 6.99 -40.78
CA GLN A 124 9.06 7.56 -42.04
C GLN A 124 8.11 7.39 -43.24
N GLN A 125 7.41 6.25 -43.35
CA GLN A 125 6.53 5.95 -44.49
C GLN A 125 5.09 6.42 -44.27
N TRP A 126 4.76 6.90 -43.07
CA TRP A 126 3.43 7.39 -42.73
C TRP A 126 3.51 8.60 -41.77
N PRO A 127 4.07 9.74 -42.21
CA PRO A 127 4.28 10.89 -41.34
C PRO A 127 2.97 11.51 -40.81
N THR A 128 1.86 11.37 -41.55
CA THR A 128 0.54 11.87 -41.18
C THR A 128 -0.24 10.95 -40.24
N MET A 129 0.34 9.83 -39.80
CA MET A 129 -0.34 8.83 -38.95
C MET A 129 -0.94 9.45 -37.70
N LEU A 130 -0.15 10.23 -36.95
CA LEU A 130 -0.59 10.81 -35.70
C LEU A 130 -1.79 11.76 -35.85
N PRO A 131 -1.75 12.82 -36.69
CA PRO A 131 -2.90 13.72 -36.84
C PRO A 131 -4.13 13.00 -37.40
N GLU A 132 -3.95 12.04 -38.33
CA GLU A 132 -5.05 11.21 -38.84
C GLU A 132 -5.69 10.38 -37.72
N PHE A 133 -4.88 9.76 -36.87
CA PHE A 133 -5.35 8.89 -35.80
C PHE A 133 -5.97 9.67 -34.63
N LEU A 134 -5.42 10.81 -34.26
CA LEU A 134 -6.04 11.71 -33.28
C LEU A 134 -7.37 12.29 -33.80
N SER A 135 -7.48 12.57 -35.10
CA SER A 135 -8.74 13.03 -35.70
C SER A 135 -9.83 11.96 -35.66
N LEU A 136 -9.45 10.69 -35.86
CA LEU A 136 -10.35 9.53 -35.74
C LEU A 136 -10.92 9.45 -34.32
N GLY A 137 -10.07 9.62 -33.31
CA GLY A 137 -10.45 9.56 -31.90
C GLY A 137 -11.48 10.60 -31.47
N LYS A 138 -11.61 11.71 -32.22
CA LYS A 138 -12.58 12.79 -31.94
C LYS A 138 -13.99 12.53 -32.49
N LEU A 139 -14.19 11.46 -33.29
CA LEU A 139 -15.48 11.18 -33.93
C LEU A 139 -16.55 10.60 -32.98
N GLY A 140 -16.14 9.88 -31.94
CA GLY A 140 -17.06 9.21 -31.04
C GLY A 140 -16.36 8.36 -29.98
N ILE A 141 -17.15 7.86 -29.03
CA ILE A 141 -16.67 7.11 -27.86
C ILE A 141 -15.86 5.87 -28.26
N PRO A 142 -16.35 4.99 -29.16
CA PRO A 142 -15.57 3.85 -29.63
C PRO A 142 -14.23 4.20 -30.27
N GLN A 143 -14.21 5.28 -31.06
CA GLN A 143 -13.02 5.71 -31.77
C GLN A 143 -11.99 6.29 -30.79
N THR A 144 -12.43 7.03 -29.76
CA THR A 144 -11.54 7.47 -28.67
C THR A 144 -10.89 6.27 -27.99
N LYS A 145 -11.67 5.24 -27.61
CA LYS A 145 -11.17 4.00 -27.00
C LYS A 145 -10.17 3.28 -27.91
N LEU A 146 -10.48 3.14 -29.20
CA LEU A 146 -9.58 2.52 -30.18
C LEU A 146 -8.23 3.23 -30.24
N VAL A 147 -8.24 4.57 -30.27
CA VAL A 147 -7.02 5.38 -30.35
C VAL A 147 -6.16 5.23 -29.11
N LEU A 148 -6.75 5.38 -27.92
CA LEU A 148 -6.07 5.21 -26.64
C LEU A 148 -5.45 3.81 -26.50
N ASN A 149 -6.24 2.77 -26.75
CA ASN A 149 -5.80 1.38 -26.62
C ASN A 149 -4.71 1.03 -27.64
N SER A 150 -4.72 1.65 -28.83
CA SER A 150 -3.66 1.47 -29.83
C SER A 150 -2.36 2.14 -29.41
N PHE A 151 -2.40 3.34 -28.81
CA PHE A 151 -1.18 3.98 -28.30
C PHE A 151 -0.58 3.21 -27.13
N LEU A 152 -1.41 2.80 -26.16
CA LEU A 152 -0.95 2.00 -25.02
C LEU A 152 -0.31 0.69 -25.50
N ARG A 153 -1.01 -0.05 -26.37
CA ARG A 153 -0.50 -1.31 -26.92
C ARG A 153 0.76 -1.12 -27.76
N LEU A 154 0.84 -0.08 -28.58
CA LEU A 154 2.07 0.23 -29.33
C LEU A 154 3.25 0.45 -28.39
N TYR A 155 3.04 1.16 -27.28
CA TYR A 155 4.07 1.38 -26.28
C TYR A 155 4.48 0.07 -25.58
N GLU A 156 3.52 -0.75 -25.17
CA GLU A 156 3.77 -2.07 -24.55
C GLU A 156 4.54 -3.00 -25.51
N ASP A 157 4.11 -3.10 -26.77
CA ASP A 157 4.77 -3.90 -27.80
C ASP A 157 6.24 -3.48 -27.99
N VAL A 158 6.52 -2.17 -27.95
CA VAL A 158 7.83 -1.61 -28.26
C VAL A 158 8.75 -1.65 -27.04
N ILE A 159 8.26 -1.31 -25.85
CA ILE A 159 9.06 -1.23 -24.62
C ILE A 159 9.05 -2.55 -23.83
N GLN A 160 7.86 -3.06 -23.50
CA GLN A 160 7.72 -4.20 -22.60
C GLN A 160 8.00 -5.53 -23.33
N PHE A 161 7.35 -5.76 -24.47
CA PHE A 161 7.43 -7.02 -25.20
C PHE A 161 8.54 -7.07 -26.26
N GLN A 162 9.03 -5.89 -26.68
CA GLN A 162 10.08 -5.75 -27.69
C GLN A 162 9.73 -6.45 -29.03
N ASP A 163 8.45 -6.42 -29.41
CA ASP A 163 7.87 -7.03 -30.61
C ASP A 163 8.10 -6.18 -31.88
N ALA A 164 9.37 -5.81 -32.12
CA ALA A 164 9.86 -5.15 -33.33
C ALA A 164 11.41 -5.23 -33.42
N PRO A 165 12.01 -5.20 -34.62
CA PRO A 165 13.47 -5.15 -34.77
C PRO A 165 14.10 -3.95 -34.03
N PRO A 166 15.32 -4.07 -33.46
CA PRO A 166 15.90 -3.03 -32.60
C PRO A 166 16.07 -1.65 -33.24
N SER A 167 16.40 -1.58 -34.55
CA SER A 167 16.45 -0.31 -35.29
C SER A 167 15.07 0.32 -35.38
N ARG A 168 14.07 -0.47 -35.80
CA ARG A 168 12.70 -0.02 -35.95
C ARG A 168 12.09 0.44 -34.62
N ARG A 169 12.36 -0.30 -33.55
CA ARG A 169 11.93 0.05 -32.19
C ARG A 169 12.46 1.43 -31.78
N ARG A 170 13.73 1.73 -32.05
CA ARG A 170 14.31 3.06 -31.75
C ARG A 170 13.61 4.17 -32.51
N ASP A 171 13.36 3.98 -33.81
CA ASP A 171 12.65 4.97 -34.63
C ASP A 171 11.24 5.26 -34.11
N ILE A 172 10.48 4.22 -33.74
CA ILE A 172 9.13 4.33 -33.18
C ILE A 172 9.18 5.04 -31.83
N LEU A 173 10.13 4.71 -30.95
CA LEU A 173 10.29 5.37 -29.66
C LEU A 173 10.66 6.85 -29.79
N THR A 174 11.55 7.19 -30.72
CA THR A 174 11.88 8.58 -31.01
C THR A 174 10.63 9.31 -31.49
N GLY A 175 9.90 8.74 -32.46
CA GLY A 175 8.63 9.31 -32.92
C GLY A 175 7.60 9.48 -31.81
N LEU A 176 7.49 8.53 -30.87
CA LEU A 176 6.52 8.60 -29.76
C LEU A 176 6.90 9.70 -28.78
N ASN A 177 8.19 9.79 -28.43
CA ASN A 177 8.70 10.81 -27.52
C ASN A 177 8.58 12.23 -28.10
N ASP A 178 8.78 12.38 -29.41
CA ASP A 178 8.66 13.68 -30.09
C ASP A 178 7.21 14.17 -30.13
N ASN A 179 6.24 13.25 -30.16
CA ASN A 179 4.81 13.55 -30.26
C ASN A 179 4.04 13.33 -28.93
N LEU A 180 4.76 13.08 -27.84
CA LEU A 180 4.15 12.65 -26.58
C LEU A 180 3.21 13.71 -26.00
N THR A 181 3.52 14.99 -26.21
CA THR A 181 2.67 16.11 -25.81
C THR A 181 1.28 16.03 -26.44
N GLU A 182 1.17 15.73 -27.74
CA GLU A 182 -0.13 15.63 -28.41
C GLU A 182 -0.96 14.45 -27.91
N ILE A 183 -0.31 13.33 -27.62
CA ILE A 183 -0.97 12.13 -27.05
C ILE A 183 -1.50 12.44 -25.65
N PHE A 184 -0.70 13.11 -24.80
CA PHE A 184 -1.12 13.52 -23.46
C PHE A 184 -2.28 14.52 -23.51
N VAL A 185 -2.19 15.55 -24.36
CA VAL A 185 -3.28 16.53 -24.56
C VAL A 185 -4.56 15.82 -24.97
N PHE A 186 -4.49 14.89 -25.93
CA PHE A 186 -5.65 14.12 -26.37
C PHE A 186 -6.29 13.30 -25.25
N ALA A 187 -5.49 12.58 -24.44
CA ALA A 187 -5.98 11.78 -23.33
C ALA A 187 -6.59 12.66 -22.22
N LEU A 188 -5.94 13.77 -21.86
CA LEU A 188 -6.40 14.67 -20.80
C LEU A 188 -7.66 15.43 -21.21
N ASP A 189 -7.73 15.91 -22.46
CA ASP A 189 -8.95 16.54 -22.99
C ASP A 189 -10.10 15.53 -23.09
N SER A 190 -9.80 14.26 -23.41
CA SER A 190 -10.81 13.19 -23.42
C SER A 190 -11.41 12.94 -22.04
N ILE A 191 -10.62 13.07 -20.96
CA ILE A 191 -11.12 13.01 -19.59
C ILE A 191 -11.96 14.24 -19.28
N VAL A 192 -11.40 15.43 -19.45
CA VAL A 192 -12.02 16.70 -19.05
C VAL A 192 -13.37 16.93 -19.73
N ASN A 193 -13.48 16.61 -21.03
CA ASN A 193 -14.72 16.80 -21.78
C ASN A 193 -15.86 15.84 -21.36
N ARG A 194 -15.55 14.82 -20.56
CA ARG A 194 -16.49 13.79 -20.07
C ARG A 194 -16.82 13.94 -18.59
N LEU A 195 -16.04 14.73 -17.87
CA LEU A 195 -16.35 15.07 -16.48
C LEU A 195 -17.48 16.09 -16.47
N PRO A 196 -18.58 15.80 -15.79
CA PRO A 196 -19.71 16.70 -15.77
C PRO A 196 -19.46 17.85 -14.78
N ASN A 197 -20.30 18.88 -14.85
CA ASN A 197 -20.30 19.93 -13.83
C ASN A 197 -20.73 19.31 -12.48
N ALA A 198 -20.19 19.85 -11.38
CA ALA A 198 -20.47 19.39 -10.02
C ALA A 198 -21.96 19.00 -9.85
N ASP A 199 -22.20 17.82 -9.28
CA ASP A 199 -23.50 17.21 -8.95
C ASP A 199 -24.24 16.39 -10.04
N SER A 200 -23.65 16.15 -11.21
CA SER A 200 -24.27 15.23 -12.21
C SER A 200 -23.60 13.87 -12.32
N PHE A 201 -24.42 12.83 -12.52
CA PHE A 201 -23.98 11.44 -12.63
C PHE A 201 -23.12 11.25 -13.89
N ILE A 202 -21.95 10.63 -13.74
CA ILE A 202 -21.08 10.26 -14.86
C ILE A 202 -21.61 8.96 -15.46
N ASP A 203 -21.97 8.98 -16.74
CA ASP A 203 -22.41 7.78 -17.44
C ASP A 203 -21.27 6.76 -17.57
N CYS A 204 -21.63 5.48 -17.71
CA CYS A 204 -20.67 4.38 -17.78
C CYS A 204 -19.70 4.48 -18.96
N ASP A 205 -20.13 5.03 -20.11
CA ASP A 205 -19.27 5.11 -21.29
C ASP A 205 -18.21 6.22 -21.13
N SER A 206 -18.59 7.34 -20.49
CA SER A 206 -17.67 8.39 -20.04
C SER A 206 -16.65 7.88 -19.02
N LEU A 207 -17.09 7.09 -18.04
CA LEU A 207 -16.18 6.46 -17.07
C LEU A 207 -15.15 5.54 -17.73
N ASP A 208 -15.58 4.72 -18.69
CA ASP A 208 -14.66 3.86 -19.43
C ASP A 208 -13.62 4.67 -20.22
N ILE A 209 -14.00 5.77 -20.86
CA ILE A 209 -13.03 6.65 -21.54
C ILE A 209 -12.02 7.21 -20.54
N CYS A 210 -12.49 7.69 -19.39
CA CYS A 210 -11.60 8.19 -18.35
C CYS A 210 -10.59 7.12 -17.93
N ARG A 211 -11.04 5.87 -17.72
CA ARG A 211 -10.16 4.74 -17.39
C ARG A 211 -9.15 4.45 -18.49
N GLU A 212 -9.58 4.30 -19.74
CA GLU A 212 -8.65 4.03 -20.85
C GLU A 212 -7.65 5.17 -21.06
N SER A 213 -8.07 6.41 -20.81
CA SER A 213 -7.19 7.59 -20.86
C SER A 213 -6.16 7.54 -19.73
N LEU A 214 -6.57 7.22 -18.50
CA LEU A 214 -5.68 7.05 -17.36
C LEU A 214 -4.70 5.89 -17.57
N CYS A 215 -5.16 4.74 -18.05
CA CYS A 215 -4.30 3.60 -18.39
C CYS A 215 -3.26 3.97 -19.44
N THR A 216 -3.68 4.68 -20.50
CA THR A 216 -2.78 5.16 -21.56
C THR A 216 -1.72 6.07 -20.96
N LEU A 217 -2.12 7.09 -20.19
CA LEU A 217 -1.17 7.98 -19.50
C LEU A 217 -0.21 7.19 -18.61
N GLY A 218 -0.73 6.28 -17.78
CA GLY A 218 0.04 5.39 -16.91
C GLY A 218 1.16 4.63 -17.64
N GLY A 219 0.88 4.10 -18.83
CA GLY A 219 1.87 3.43 -19.67
C GLY A 219 3.05 4.34 -20.04
N PHE A 220 2.78 5.58 -20.44
CA PHE A 220 3.82 6.52 -20.88
C PHE A 220 4.50 7.30 -19.74
N LEU A 221 3.90 7.35 -18.55
CA LEU A 221 4.33 8.25 -17.47
C LEU A 221 5.76 7.97 -16.95
N GLU A 222 6.18 6.70 -16.94
CA GLU A 222 7.52 6.34 -16.46
C GLU A 222 8.64 6.87 -17.38
N SER A 223 8.40 6.86 -18.70
CA SER A 223 9.38 7.28 -19.71
C SER A 223 9.24 8.75 -20.16
N CYS A 224 8.15 9.43 -19.82
CA CYS A 224 7.87 10.77 -20.35
C CYS A 224 8.81 11.84 -19.78
N ARG A 225 9.12 12.89 -20.55
CA ARG A 225 9.87 14.05 -20.03
C ARG A 225 8.95 14.90 -19.14
N LEU A 226 9.50 15.53 -18.09
CA LEU A 226 8.71 16.34 -17.13
C LEU A 226 7.98 17.52 -17.80
N ASN A 227 8.57 18.12 -18.84
CA ASN A 227 7.96 19.21 -19.59
C ASN A 227 6.64 18.83 -20.29
N VAL A 228 6.43 17.54 -20.60
CA VAL A 228 5.17 17.05 -21.17
C VAL A 228 4.04 17.26 -20.18
N LEU A 229 4.28 17.00 -18.89
CA LEU A 229 3.29 17.16 -17.82
C LEU A 229 2.87 18.61 -17.60
N THR A 230 3.80 19.56 -17.82
CA THR A 230 3.54 21.00 -17.67
C THR A 230 3.02 21.65 -18.95
N SER A 231 3.09 20.97 -20.09
CA SER A 231 2.70 21.52 -21.40
C SER A 231 1.20 21.54 -21.66
N TRP A 232 0.42 20.76 -20.91
CA TRP A 232 -1.03 20.69 -21.09
C TRP A 232 -1.73 21.92 -20.50
N THR A 233 -2.48 22.62 -21.35
CA THR A 233 -3.31 23.77 -20.97
C THR A 233 -4.79 23.45 -21.21
N PRO A 234 -5.58 23.16 -20.16
CA PRO A 234 -7.02 22.92 -20.32
C PRO A 234 -7.77 24.17 -20.75
N SER A 235 -9.00 23.98 -21.24
CA SER A 235 -9.91 25.09 -21.57
C SER A 235 -10.28 25.89 -20.31
N GLU A 236 -10.51 27.20 -20.45
CA GLU A 236 -10.94 28.07 -19.34
C GLU A 236 -12.26 27.61 -18.70
N ILE A 237 -13.12 26.93 -19.45
CA ILE A 237 -14.35 26.32 -18.95
C ILE A 237 -14.01 25.16 -18.01
N ALA A 238 -13.10 24.29 -18.42
CA ALA A 238 -12.65 23.17 -17.59
C ALA A 238 -11.95 23.61 -16.30
N ILE A 239 -11.11 24.64 -16.38
CA ILE A 239 -10.42 25.21 -15.22
C ILE A 239 -11.44 25.65 -14.16
N LYS A 240 -12.51 26.34 -14.57
CA LYS A 240 -13.56 26.80 -13.66
C LYS A 240 -14.43 25.66 -13.14
N ASN A 241 -14.85 24.73 -13.99
CA ASN A 241 -15.77 23.67 -13.60
C ASN A 241 -15.12 22.64 -12.66
N LEU A 242 -13.83 22.35 -12.86
CA LEU A 242 -13.09 21.35 -12.10
C LEU A 242 -12.16 21.96 -11.05
N ASN A 243 -12.20 23.29 -10.86
CA ASN A 243 -11.32 24.07 -9.98
C ASN A 243 -9.83 23.72 -10.18
N LEU A 244 -9.39 23.60 -11.44
CA LEU A 244 -8.01 23.20 -11.75
C LEU A 244 -7.02 24.31 -11.43
N SER A 245 -5.85 23.94 -10.90
CA SER A 245 -4.71 24.85 -10.83
C SER A 245 -4.28 25.31 -12.23
N ARG A 246 -3.95 26.60 -12.37
CA ARG A 246 -3.46 27.19 -13.63
C ARG A 246 -2.00 26.88 -13.91
N THR A 247 -1.24 26.56 -12.87
CA THR A 247 0.21 26.34 -12.93
C THR A 247 0.54 24.87 -13.19
N LEU A 248 -0.17 23.95 -12.53
CA LEU A 248 -0.06 22.50 -12.71
C LEU A 248 -1.44 21.85 -12.92
N PRO A 249 -2.10 22.09 -14.07
CA PRO A 249 -3.44 21.58 -14.32
C PRO A 249 -3.50 20.05 -14.31
N PHE A 250 -2.45 19.38 -14.78
CA PHE A 250 -2.35 17.93 -14.83
C PHE A 250 -2.47 17.29 -13.43
N LEU A 251 -1.64 17.74 -12.47
CA LEU A 251 -1.70 17.22 -11.10
C LEU A 251 -3.03 17.55 -10.44
N SER A 252 -3.53 18.78 -10.65
CA SER A 252 -4.84 19.18 -10.15
C SER A 252 -5.95 18.26 -10.65
N LEU A 253 -5.98 17.97 -11.97
CA LEU A 253 -6.97 17.08 -12.55
C LEU A 253 -6.91 15.69 -11.92
N ILE A 254 -5.72 15.08 -11.84
CA ILE A 254 -5.59 13.73 -11.28
C ILE A 254 -6.03 13.70 -9.83
N THR A 255 -5.68 14.71 -9.01
CA THR A 255 -6.15 14.77 -7.62
C THR A 255 -7.66 14.98 -7.50
N THR A 256 -8.29 15.68 -8.44
CA THR A 256 -9.76 15.79 -8.52
C THR A 256 -10.38 14.43 -8.87
N LEU A 257 -9.77 13.65 -9.78
CA LEU A 257 -10.23 12.31 -10.14
C LEU A 257 -10.16 11.32 -8.98
N VAL A 258 -9.23 11.50 -8.03
CA VAL A 258 -9.17 10.69 -6.79
C VAL A 258 -10.46 10.86 -5.96
N GLY A 259 -11.15 11.99 -6.06
CA GLY A 259 -12.45 12.21 -5.41
C GLY A 259 -13.62 11.43 -6.04
N ILE A 260 -13.44 10.84 -7.22
CA ILE A 260 -14.48 10.07 -7.92
C ILE A 260 -14.28 8.58 -7.61
N ARG A 261 -15.20 8.00 -6.83
CA ARG A 261 -15.10 6.60 -6.33
C ARG A 261 -14.79 5.56 -7.41
N SER A 262 -15.32 5.73 -8.63
CA SER A 262 -15.11 4.79 -9.74
C SER A 262 -13.75 4.90 -10.44
N LEU A 263 -13.01 5.99 -10.24
CA LEU A 263 -11.71 6.29 -10.86
C LEU A 263 -10.57 6.44 -9.84
N GLN A 264 -10.88 6.35 -8.54
CA GLN A 264 -9.94 6.65 -7.45
C GLN A 264 -8.65 5.82 -7.51
N THR A 265 -8.76 4.51 -7.74
CA THR A 265 -7.62 3.59 -7.78
C THR A 265 -6.75 3.85 -9.01
N ASP A 266 -7.37 4.12 -10.16
CA ASP A 266 -6.66 4.43 -11.40
C ASP A 266 -5.88 5.73 -11.23
N ALA A 267 -6.53 6.79 -10.75
CA ALA A 267 -5.88 8.09 -10.50
C ALA A 267 -4.74 8.00 -9.47
N LEU A 268 -4.93 7.26 -8.37
CA LEU A 268 -3.87 7.02 -7.39
C LEU A 268 -2.70 6.23 -7.98
N SER A 269 -2.96 5.27 -8.87
CA SER A 269 -1.89 4.51 -9.51
C SER A 269 -0.96 5.40 -10.34
N LEU A 270 -1.53 6.39 -11.05
CA LEU A 270 -0.76 7.39 -11.79
C LEU A 270 0.07 8.26 -10.84
N ILE A 271 -0.50 8.71 -9.72
CA ILE A 271 0.24 9.48 -8.71
C ILE A 271 1.40 8.64 -8.15
N ASN A 272 1.18 7.36 -7.86
CA ASN A 272 2.23 6.49 -7.37
C ASN A 272 3.37 6.30 -8.38
N ILE A 273 3.06 6.15 -9.67
CA ILE A 273 4.07 6.09 -10.74
C ILE A 273 4.86 7.41 -10.78
N LEU A 274 4.19 8.56 -10.70
CA LEU A 274 4.82 9.87 -10.70
C LEU A 274 5.78 10.06 -9.51
N LEU A 275 5.36 9.68 -8.30
CA LEU A 275 6.19 9.78 -7.10
C LEU A 275 7.33 8.75 -7.07
N SER A 276 7.12 7.57 -7.68
CA SER A 276 8.11 6.50 -7.72
C SER A 276 9.18 6.70 -8.81
N ARG A 277 9.01 7.68 -9.71
CA ARG A 277 10.00 7.97 -10.75
C ARG A 277 11.33 8.34 -10.14
N ARG A 278 12.32 7.47 -10.38
CA ARG A 278 13.73 7.79 -10.11
C ARG A 278 14.17 8.85 -11.12
N ILE A 279 14.47 10.06 -10.64
CA ILE A 279 15.16 11.06 -11.46
C ILE A 279 16.53 10.46 -11.83
N GLN A 280 16.82 10.32 -13.12
CA GLN A 280 18.06 9.69 -13.58
C GLN A 280 19.27 10.51 -13.07
N PRO A 281 20.26 9.89 -12.39
CA PRO A 281 21.49 10.57 -12.03
C PRO A 281 22.31 10.79 -13.31
N GLY A 282 22.46 12.05 -13.74
CA GLY A 282 23.27 12.41 -14.91
C GLY A 282 22.62 13.35 -15.92
N SER A 283 21.35 13.74 -15.77
CA SER A 283 20.90 15.01 -16.35
C SER A 283 21.55 16.14 -15.56
N GLU A 284 22.21 17.08 -16.23
CA GLU A 284 22.75 18.31 -15.63
C GLU A 284 21.64 19.07 -14.90
N ILE A 285 21.40 18.67 -13.65
CA ILE A 285 20.62 19.35 -12.64
C ILE A 285 21.64 19.48 -11.51
N PRO A 286 21.93 20.70 -11.05
CA PRO A 286 22.96 20.92 -10.03
C PRO A 286 22.70 20.05 -8.81
N ASP A 287 23.78 19.63 -8.14
CA ASP A 287 23.87 18.76 -6.96
C ASP A 287 23.15 19.29 -5.68
N SER A 288 22.08 20.07 -5.83
CA SER A 288 21.08 20.34 -4.81
C SER A 288 19.69 20.09 -5.41
N TYR A 289 19.15 18.88 -5.19
CA TYR A 289 17.74 18.50 -5.36
C TYR A 289 16.94 19.37 -6.37
N GLY A 290 16.93 18.99 -7.65
CA GLY A 290 15.90 19.52 -8.57
C GLY A 290 14.50 19.26 -8.00
N PRO A 291 13.47 20.07 -8.34
CA PRO A 291 12.15 19.92 -7.76
C PRO A 291 11.64 18.53 -8.11
N THR A 292 11.49 17.67 -7.11
CA THR A 292 10.87 16.37 -7.28
C THR A 292 9.40 16.58 -7.65
N ILE A 293 8.74 15.58 -8.25
CA ILE A 293 7.28 15.67 -8.47
C ILE A 293 6.56 15.86 -7.13
N ALA A 294 7.12 15.35 -6.03
CA ALA A 294 6.62 15.60 -4.68
C ALA A 294 6.65 17.10 -4.30
N ASP A 295 7.70 17.85 -4.66
CA ASP A 295 7.73 19.31 -4.49
C ASP A 295 6.58 20.00 -5.21
N SER A 296 6.20 19.54 -6.39
CA SER A 296 5.05 20.08 -7.13
C SER A 296 3.72 19.88 -6.40
N PHE A 297 3.56 18.82 -5.61
CA PHE A 297 2.39 18.65 -4.72
C PHE A 297 2.41 19.61 -3.53
N LEU A 298 3.61 20.03 -3.09
CA LEU A 298 3.80 20.84 -1.89
C LEU A 298 3.89 22.35 -2.16
N LYS A 299 4.36 22.77 -3.34
CA LYS A 299 4.71 24.17 -3.66
C LYS A 299 3.60 25.01 -4.31
N GLU A 300 2.47 24.42 -4.75
CA GLU A 300 1.45 25.16 -5.52
C GLU A 300 -0.03 24.80 -5.24
N PRO A 301 -0.96 25.74 -5.47
CA PRO A 301 -1.18 26.96 -4.69
C PRO A 301 -1.86 26.65 -3.34
N LEU A 302 -1.68 27.56 -2.37
CA LEU A 302 -2.29 27.48 -1.04
C LEU A 302 -3.82 27.62 -1.13
N GLY A 303 -4.57 26.77 -0.43
CA GLY A 303 -6.04 26.84 -0.35
C GLY A 303 -6.78 25.65 -0.96
N SER A 304 -8.01 25.89 -1.44
CA SER A 304 -8.95 24.85 -1.93
C SER A 304 -8.55 24.20 -3.25
N SER A 305 -7.61 24.78 -3.99
CA SER A 305 -7.06 24.25 -5.24
C SER A 305 -5.73 23.50 -5.08
N SER A 306 -5.24 23.35 -3.84
CA SER A 306 -4.02 22.57 -3.57
C SER A 306 -4.28 21.08 -3.88
N PRO A 307 -3.48 20.45 -4.77
CA PRO A 307 -3.59 19.02 -5.06
C PRO A 307 -3.41 18.17 -3.79
N CYS A 308 -2.49 18.55 -2.91
CA CYS A 308 -2.25 17.84 -1.66
C CYS A 308 -3.41 18.00 -0.66
N ASN A 309 -4.00 19.19 -0.52
CA ASN A 309 -5.19 19.36 0.33
C ASN A 309 -6.39 18.56 -0.19
N ASN A 310 -6.57 18.46 -1.51
CA ASN A 310 -7.62 17.62 -2.10
C ASN A 310 -7.41 16.14 -1.77
N LEU A 311 -6.17 15.64 -1.87
CA LEU A 311 -5.84 14.29 -1.43
C LEU A 311 -6.14 14.09 0.06
N ILE A 312 -5.70 15.01 0.92
CA ILE A 312 -5.94 14.92 2.37
C ILE A 312 -7.44 14.90 2.70
N LYS A 313 -8.24 15.73 2.04
CA LYS A 313 -9.71 15.76 2.20
C LYS A 313 -10.33 14.41 1.87
N VAL A 314 -9.97 13.83 0.71
CA VAL A 314 -10.51 12.53 0.26
C VAL A 314 -10.07 11.41 1.20
N LEU A 315 -8.80 11.39 1.61
CA LEU A 315 -8.33 10.41 2.59
C LEU A 315 -9.12 10.52 3.90
N CYS A 316 -9.26 11.73 4.44
CA CYS A 316 -9.92 11.93 5.73
C CYS A 316 -11.42 11.64 5.67
N SER A 317 -12.10 11.91 4.55
CA SER A 317 -13.50 11.49 4.38
C SER A 317 -13.60 9.97 4.38
N THR A 318 -12.75 9.26 3.63
CA THR A 318 -12.76 7.79 3.59
C THR A 318 -12.37 7.15 4.93
N LEU A 319 -11.44 7.76 5.69
CA LEU A 319 -11.08 7.28 7.03
C LEU A 319 -12.21 7.48 8.06
N SER A 320 -13.08 8.47 7.84
CA SER A 320 -14.22 8.77 8.72
C SER A 320 -15.44 7.87 8.46
N GLU A 321 -15.51 7.23 7.30
CA GLU A 321 -16.56 6.24 6.97
C GLU A 321 -16.37 4.95 7.78
N ASN A 322 -17.48 4.27 8.11
CA ASN A 322 -17.46 2.97 8.82
C ASN A 322 -16.47 2.00 8.16
N PRO A 323 -15.55 1.37 8.90
CA PRO A 323 -14.41 0.62 8.36
C PRO A 323 -14.78 -0.77 7.82
N GLU A 324 -15.84 -0.87 7.02
CA GLU A 324 -16.22 -2.12 6.36
C GLU A 324 -15.23 -2.50 5.26
N TYR A 325 -14.94 -3.81 5.15
CA TYR A 325 -14.03 -4.32 4.13
C TYR A 325 -14.69 -4.35 2.75
N SER A 326 -14.01 -3.76 1.77
CA SER A 326 -14.21 -4.05 0.34
C SER A 326 -12.85 -4.07 -0.35
N ASP A 327 -12.71 -4.87 -1.42
CA ASP A 327 -11.44 -4.96 -2.16
C ASP A 327 -11.05 -3.59 -2.73
N GLU A 328 -12.03 -2.82 -3.20
CA GLU A 328 -11.84 -1.45 -3.68
C GLU A 328 -11.29 -0.54 -2.57
N ARG A 329 -11.86 -0.58 -1.36
CA ARG A 329 -11.42 0.25 -0.24
C ARG A 329 -10.03 -0.15 0.26
N TYR A 330 -9.75 -1.44 0.35
CA TYR A 330 -8.45 -1.94 0.76
C TYR A 330 -7.36 -1.48 -0.22
N ASN A 331 -7.57 -1.68 -1.53
CA ASN A 331 -6.62 -1.26 -2.56
C ASN A 331 -6.43 0.26 -2.57
N PHE A 332 -7.53 1.01 -2.42
CA PHE A 332 -7.51 2.46 -2.28
C PHE A 332 -6.69 2.92 -1.08
N LEU A 333 -7.03 2.50 0.15
CA LEU A 333 -6.38 2.97 1.37
C LEU A 333 -4.90 2.58 1.43
N ARG A 334 -4.55 1.39 0.92
CA ARG A 334 -3.16 0.95 0.84
C ARG A 334 -2.33 1.86 -0.06
N LEU A 335 -2.79 2.08 -1.29
CA LEU A 335 -2.08 2.91 -2.26
C LEU A 335 -2.05 4.39 -1.83
N PHE A 336 -3.15 4.89 -1.27
CA PHE A 336 -3.24 6.25 -0.76
C PHE A 336 -2.28 6.48 0.42
N GLY A 337 -2.25 5.54 1.37
CA GLY A 337 -1.35 5.59 2.52
C GLY A 337 0.11 5.71 2.09
N ASP A 338 0.55 4.89 1.14
CA ASP A 338 1.90 4.94 0.58
C ASP A 338 2.22 6.30 -0.08
N ILE A 339 1.28 6.86 -0.85
CA ILE A 339 1.41 8.18 -1.51
C ILE A 339 1.55 9.30 -0.49
N VAL A 340 0.66 9.36 0.50
CA VAL A 340 0.68 10.42 1.52
C VAL A 340 1.91 10.31 2.40
N VAL A 341 2.33 9.10 2.77
CA VAL A 341 3.59 8.85 3.48
C VAL A 341 4.79 9.29 2.64
N HIS A 342 4.79 9.02 1.32
CA HIS A 342 5.87 9.44 0.43
C HIS A 342 5.98 10.97 0.36
N ILE A 343 4.87 11.67 0.11
CA ILE A 343 4.81 13.14 0.09
C ILE A 343 5.23 13.71 1.45
N GLY A 344 4.74 13.12 2.54
CA GLY A 344 5.10 13.50 3.90
C GLY A 344 6.61 13.35 4.16
N CYS A 345 7.21 12.21 3.81
CA CYS A 345 8.66 12.00 3.96
C CYS A 345 9.47 13.01 3.14
N HIS A 346 9.01 13.36 1.93
CA HIS A 346 9.64 14.39 1.11
C HIS A 346 9.64 15.76 1.80
N MET A 347 8.49 16.16 2.36
CA MET A 347 8.36 17.40 3.13
C MET A 347 9.33 17.42 4.34
N ILE A 348 9.54 16.27 5.00
CA ILE A 348 10.48 16.18 6.14
C ILE A 348 11.94 16.37 5.70
N ILE A 349 12.34 15.79 4.57
CA ILE A 349 13.70 15.95 4.03
C ILE A 349 13.98 17.44 3.71
N HIS A 350 12.97 18.16 3.22
CA HIS A 350 13.05 19.57 2.86
C HIS A 350 12.46 20.51 3.92
N TRP A 351 12.43 20.10 5.19
CA TRP A 351 11.69 20.78 6.25
C TRP A 351 12.00 22.28 6.41
N LYS A 352 13.24 22.71 6.13
CA LYS A 352 13.65 24.13 6.20
C LYS A 352 12.80 25.05 5.32
N GLU A 353 12.30 24.55 4.19
CA GLU A 353 11.41 25.30 3.30
C GLU A 353 10.00 25.46 3.88
N TYR A 354 9.60 24.59 4.82
CA TYR A 354 8.24 24.50 5.37
C TYR A 354 8.14 24.90 6.85
N SER A 355 9.25 25.28 7.48
CA SER A 355 9.29 25.60 8.91
C SER A 355 8.60 26.91 9.29
N TYR A 356 8.10 27.66 8.30
CA TYR A 356 7.48 28.99 8.49
C TYR A 356 6.10 28.94 9.16
N GLU A 357 5.40 27.79 9.13
CA GLU A 357 4.06 27.60 9.73
C GLU A 357 4.04 26.41 10.72
N SER A 358 4.66 26.58 11.90
CA SER A 358 4.70 25.53 12.95
C SER A 358 3.47 25.49 13.88
N ALA A 359 2.40 26.22 13.55
CA ALA A 359 1.15 26.19 14.32
C ALA A 359 0.29 24.99 13.87
N LEU A 360 -0.56 24.45 14.75
CA LEU A 360 -1.58 23.47 14.33
C LEU A 360 -2.84 24.24 13.92
N CYS A 361 -3.45 23.85 12.81
CA CYS A 361 -4.73 24.40 12.37
C CYS A 361 -5.88 23.41 12.63
N ASN A 362 -7.10 23.92 12.83
CA ASN A 362 -8.31 23.08 13.01
C ASN A 362 -9.10 22.90 11.71
N CYS A 363 -8.50 23.23 10.57
CA CYS A 363 -9.13 23.17 9.25
C CYS A 363 -9.62 21.77 8.87
N LEU A 364 -8.86 20.74 9.23
CA LEU A 364 -9.20 19.34 8.92
C LEU A 364 -10.38 18.83 9.77
N ASP A 365 -10.53 19.32 10.99
CA ASP A 365 -11.66 18.99 11.86
C ASP A 365 -12.95 19.63 11.36
N ASN A 366 -12.83 20.82 10.74
CA ASN A 366 -13.94 21.51 10.10
C ASN A 366 -14.24 21.03 8.66
N GLY A 367 -13.46 20.09 8.13
CA GLY A 367 -13.60 19.58 6.76
C GLY A 367 -13.17 20.56 5.66
N VAL A 368 -12.58 21.70 6.03
CA VAL A 368 -12.25 22.81 5.12
C VAL A 368 -10.74 23.06 5.16
N CYS A 369 -9.98 22.31 4.35
CA CYS A 369 -8.52 22.51 4.18
C CYS A 369 -8.24 23.72 3.27
N GLU A 370 -8.58 24.92 3.74
CA GLU A 370 -8.39 26.19 3.00
C GLU A 370 -7.20 27.01 3.51
N CYS A 371 -6.65 26.68 4.68
CA CYS A 371 -5.49 27.39 5.20
C CYS A 371 -4.18 26.96 4.51
N PRO A 372 -3.15 27.82 4.51
CA PRO A 372 -1.86 27.53 3.88
C PRO A 372 -1.01 26.47 4.61
N ASN A 373 -1.47 26.01 5.78
CA ASN A 373 -0.68 25.17 6.68
C ASN A 373 -0.70 23.68 6.30
N LEU A 374 -0.08 23.41 5.16
CA LEU A 374 0.07 22.06 4.64
C LEU A 374 0.80 21.10 5.59
N PRO A 375 1.86 21.50 6.33
CA PRO A 375 2.46 20.64 7.33
C PRO A 375 1.45 20.17 8.38
N SER A 376 0.64 21.06 8.94
CA SER A 376 -0.39 20.68 9.91
C SER A 376 -1.40 19.70 9.31
N HIS A 377 -1.87 19.95 8.08
CA HIS A 377 -2.81 19.05 7.41
C HIS A 377 -2.23 17.64 7.18
N LEU A 378 -0.99 17.55 6.69
CA LEU A 378 -0.31 16.27 6.44
C LEU A 378 -0.06 15.48 7.74
N PHE A 379 0.43 16.15 8.79
CA PHE A 379 0.64 15.52 10.09
C PHE A 379 -0.67 14.97 10.68
N GLN A 380 -1.74 15.75 10.64
CA GLN A 380 -3.05 15.30 11.13
C GLN A 380 -3.63 14.16 10.28
N ALA A 381 -3.49 14.22 8.96
CA ALA A 381 -3.93 13.14 8.06
C ALA A 381 -3.17 11.83 8.33
N ILE A 382 -1.84 11.89 8.47
CA ILE A 382 -1.01 10.72 8.78
C ILE A 382 -1.30 10.20 10.19
N LEU A 383 -1.57 11.09 11.16
CA LEU A 383 -1.99 10.68 12.50
C LEU A 383 -3.32 9.92 12.47
N ARG A 384 -4.32 10.42 11.73
CA ARG A 384 -5.61 9.73 11.53
C ARG A 384 -5.42 8.37 10.85
N LEU A 385 -4.53 8.27 9.87
CA LEU A 385 -4.17 6.99 9.23
C LEU A 385 -3.44 6.04 10.19
N THR A 386 -2.57 6.56 11.05
CA THR A 386 -1.86 5.78 12.08
C THR A 386 -2.83 5.23 13.14
N ALA A 387 -3.84 6.02 13.50
CA ALA A 387 -4.90 5.68 14.43
C ALA A 387 -6.00 4.78 13.82
N TYR A 388 -5.94 4.49 12.52
CA TYR A 388 -6.96 3.68 11.85
C TYR A 388 -7.00 2.26 12.47
N PRO A 389 -8.19 1.70 12.75
CA PRO A 389 -8.32 0.45 13.51
C PRO A 389 -7.73 -0.79 12.80
N ILE A 390 -7.41 -0.70 11.52
CA ILE A 390 -6.84 -1.81 10.74
C ILE A 390 -5.32 -1.66 10.64
N GLN A 391 -4.59 -2.54 11.34
CA GLN A 391 -3.12 -2.52 11.44
C GLN A 391 -2.39 -2.55 10.08
N VAL A 392 -2.95 -3.22 9.08
CA VAL A 392 -2.37 -3.27 7.73
C VAL A 392 -2.29 -1.88 7.09
N MET A 393 -3.28 -1.02 7.36
CA MET A 393 -3.32 0.33 6.79
C MET A 393 -2.37 1.29 7.51
N SER A 394 -2.22 1.15 8.83
CA SER A 394 -1.29 1.98 9.61
C SER A 394 0.18 1.58 9.45
N ALA A 395 0.47 0.38 8.92
CA ALA A 395 1.85 -0.10 8.71
C ALA A 395 2.72 0.85 7.87
N CYS A 396 2.15 1.48 6.84
CA CYS A 396 2.89 2.41 5.98
C CYS A 396 3.38 3.65 6.75
N THR A 397 2.68 4.09 7.81
CA THR A 397 2.99 5.34 8.52
C THR A 397 4.23 5.24 9.41
N ASN A 398 4.67 4.03 9.76
CA ASN A 398 5.89 3.82 10.54
C ASN A 398 7.12 4.45 9.85
N LYS A 399 7.19 4.36 8.51
CA LYS A 399 8.27 4.99 7.74
C LYS A 399 8.30 6.51 7.92
N PHE A 400 7.13 7.15 7.89
CA PHE A 400 7.01 8.59 8.11
C PHE A 400 7.49 8.97 9.51
N TRP A 401 6.96 8.32 10.56
CA TRP A 401 7.32 8.63 11.94
C TRP A 401 8.79 8.39 12.24
N ILE A 402 9.39 7.31 11.74
CA ILE A 402 10.84 7.07 11.87
C ILE A 402 11.64 8.19 11.19
N THR A 403 11.20 8.67 10.03
CA THR A 403 11.88 9.75 9.29
C THR A 403 11.80 11.07 10.06
N VAL A 404 10.65 11.38 10.65
CA VAL A 404 10.44 12.57 11.51
C VAL A 404 11.33 12.51 12.76
N LEU A 405 11.27 11.40 13.49
CA LEU A 405 11.91 11.25 14.81
C LEU A 405 13.44 11.10 14.73
N ARG A 406 13.97 10.75 13.56
CA ARG A 406 15.42 10.69 13.31
C ARG A 406 15.97 11.96 12.67
N SER A 407 15.13 12.97 12.47
CA SER A 407 15.56 14.26 11.92
C SER A 407 16.32 15.08 12.97
N ASP A 408 17.36 15.79 12.54
CA ASP A 408 18.12 16.72 13.39
C ASP A 408 17.43 18.09 13.56
N GLU A 409 16.31 18.33 12.86
CA GLU A 409 15.63 19.63 12.85
C GLU A 409 14.79 19.87 14.11
N LYS A 410 15.24 20.80 14.97
CA LYS A 410 14.57 21.11 16.25
C LYS A 410 13.13 21.61 16.11
N SER A 411 12.83 22.39 15.08
CA SER A 411 11.46 22.92 14.85
C SER A 411 10.47 21.80 14.52
N LEU A 412 10.91 20.80 13.77
CA LEU A 412 10.13 19.61 13.43
C LEU A 412 9.85 18.76 14.67
N LEU A 413 10.86 18.50 15.49
CA LEU A 413 10.70 17.72 16.72
C LEU A 413 9.75 18.40 17.70
N LYS A 414 9.78 19.73 17.79
CA LYS A 414 8.85 20.52 18.62
C LYS A 414 7.40 20.47 18.11
N LEU A 415 7.19 20.41 16.79
CA LEU A 415 5.85 20.19 16.23
C LEU A 415 5.35 18.78 16.59
N THR A 416 6.21 17.78 16.39
CA THR A 416 5.90 16.36 16.63
C THR A 416 5.62 16.06 18.11
N GLU A 417 6.31 16.74 19.03
CA GLU A 417 6.11 16.61 20.48
C GLU A 417 4.66 16.83 20.93
N ARG A 418 3.91 17.68 20.20
CA ARG A 418 2.49 17.94 20.46
C ARG A 418 1.61 16.71 20.27
N PHE A 419 2.04 15.78 19.42
CA PHE A 419 1.34 14.52 19.15
C PHE A 419 1.86 13.35 19.98
N ALA A 420 2.86 13.56 20.85
CA ALA A 420 3.56 12.47 21.53
C ALA A 420 2.63 11.59 22.39
N ASP A 421 1.66 12.17 23.09
CA ASP A 421 0.69 11.41 23.92
C ASP A 421 -0.22 10.53 23.04
N ASP A 422 -0.77 11.12 21.98
CA ASP A 422 -1.62 10.42 21.03
C ASP A 422 -0.86 9.30 20.33
N LEU A 423 0.36 9.59 19.85
CA LEU A 423 1.22 8.60 19.20
C LEU A 423 1.56 7.43 20.11
N PHE A 424 1.93 7.70 21.36
CA PHE A 424 2.21 6.63 22.32
C PHE A 424 0.97 5.76 22.57
N SER A 425 -0.20 6.39 22.75
CA SER A 425 -1.48 5.68 22.92
C SER A 425 -1.84 4.83 21.70
N ILE A 426 -1.64 5.35 20.50
CA ILE A 426 -1.90 4.66 19.23
C ILE A 426 -0.92 3.50 19.04
N TRP A 427 0.39 3.72 19.19
CA TRP A 427 1.39 2.67 19.04
C TRP A 427 1.23 1.56 20.08
N ARG A 428 0.88 1.92 21.32
CA ARG A 428 0.50 0.95 22.36
C ARG A 428 -0.64 0.07 21.86
N LYS A 429 -1.76 0.64 21.39
CA LYS A 429 -2.90 -0.16 20.88
C LYS A 429 -2.53 -1.01 19.67
N ASN A 430 -1.79 -0.44 18.73
CA ASN A 430 -1.39 -1.09 17.48
C ASN A 430 -0.40 -2.25 17.70
N SER A 431 0.30 -2.28 18.82
CA SER A 431 1.24 -3.33 19.16
C SER A 431 0.61 -4.61 19.70
N LEU A 432 -0.68 -4.55 20.03
CA LEU A 432 -1.42 -5.70 20.52
C LEU A 432 -1.56 -6.71 19.39
N LYS A 433 -1.25 -7.98 19.70
CA LYS A 433 -1.37 -9.09 18.75
C LYS A 433 -2.83 -9.55 18.66
N VAL A 434 -3.67 -8.70 18.09
CA VAL A 434 -5.11 -8.91 17.88
C VAL A 434 -5.41 -9.15 16.40
N GLY A 435 -6.64 -9.60 16.09
CA GLY A 435 -7.09 -9.70 14.70
C GLY A 435 -6.60 -10.93 13.94
N GLN A 436 -6.35 -12.06 14.61
CA GLN A 436 -6.00 -13.29 13.88
C GLN A 436 -7.09 -13.64 12.87
N PRO A 437 -6.76 -14.16 11.67
CA PRO A 437 -7.77 -14.50 10.65
C PRO A 437 -8.87 -15.47 11.13
N SER A 438 -8.54 -16.35 12.08
CA SER A 438 -9.44 -17.28 12.76
C SER A 438 -10.30 -16.64 13.86
N GLY A 439 -9.97 -15.43 14.29
CA GLY A 439 -10.64 -14.71 15.36
C GLY A 439 -11.93 -14.00 14.91
N THR A 440 -12.50 -13.25 15.86
CA THR A 440 -13.70 -12.42 15.67
C THR A 440 -13.34 -10.93 15.72
N GLY A 441 -14.26 -10.08 15.27
CA GLY A 441 -14.10 -8.62 15.28
C GLY A 441 -13.53 -8.05 13.98
N LEU A 442 -13.62 -6.72 13.87
CA LEU A 442 -13.35 -5.97 12.65
C LEU A 442 -11.98 -6.29 12.03
N GLN A 443 -10.92 -6.25 12.84
CA GLN A 443 -9.57 -6.51 12.34
C GLN A 443 -9.39 -7.95 11.85
N SER A 444 -10.03 -8.92 12.53
CA SER A 444 -10.00 -10.34 12.12
C SER A 444 -10.72 -10.54 10.77
N GLU A 445 -11.82 -9.83 10.54
CA GLU A 445 -12.56 -9.88 9.27
C GLU A 445 -11.72 -9.35 8.10
N TRP A 446 -11.05 -8.21 8.27
CA TRP A 446 -10.10 -7.67 7.29
C TRP A 446 -8.95 -8.64 7.05
N ASN A 447 -8.32 -9.11 8.12
CA ASN A 447 -7.16 -10.01 8.01
C ASN A 447 -7.50 -11.35 7.37
N ARG A 448 -8.74 -11.86 7.53
CA ARG A 448 -9.21 -13.08 6.85
C ARG A 448 -9.34 -12.92 5.33
N ARG A 449 -9.60 -11.70 4.85
CA ARG A 449 -9.69 -11.40 3.41
C ARG A 449 -8.32 -11.08 2.80
N ILE A 450 -7.39 -10.56 3.59
CA ILE A 450 -6.06 -10.10 3.14
C ILE A 450 -5.00 -11.21 3.21
N PHE A 451 -5.00 -12.00 4.28
CA PHE A 451 -3.92 -12.93 4.59
C PHE A 451 -4.39 -14.38 4.60
N GLU A 452 -3.50 -15.26 4.13
CA GLU A 452 -3.50 -16.65 4.56
C GLU A 452 -3.01 -16.76 6.03
N THR A 453 -3.28 -17.87 6.71
CA THR A 453 -3.16 -17.95 8.17
C THR A 453 -1.72 -17.72 8.68
N ASP A 454 -0.72 -18.25 7.96
CA ASP A 454 0.69 -18.12 8.31
C ASP A 454 1.27 -16.74 7.93
N ASP A 455 0.75 -16.14 6.86
CA ASP A 455 1.21 -14.84 6.37
C ASP A 455 0.94 -13.71 7.36
N HIS A 456 -0.22 -13.73 8.03
CA HIS A 456 -0.57 -12.72 9.02
C HIS A 456 0.47 -12.65 10.17
N THR A 457 0.94 -13.80 10.64
CA THR A 457 1.92 -13.83 11.73
C THR A 457 3.24 -13.21 11.28
N SER A 458 3.68 -13.52 10.05
CA SER A 458 4.91 -12.94 9.48
C SER A 458 4.80 -11.43 9.27
N PHE A 459 3.64 -10.96 8.79
CA PHE A 459 3.33 -9.54 8.64
C PHE A 459 3.37 -8.83 9.98
N PHE A 460 2.64 -9.35 10.99
CA PHE A 460 2.55 -8.71 12.30
C PHE A 460 3.92 -8.64 12.99
N SER A 461 4.76 -9.67 12.85
CA SER A 461 6.13 -9.63 13.39
C SER A 461 6.98 -8.52 12.76
N ARG A 462 6.87 -8.30 11.44
CA ARG A 462 7.56 -7.18 10.76
C ARG A 462 6.99 -5.84 11.19
N TYR A 463 5.66 -5.71 11.18
CA TYR A 463 4.96 -4.51 11.60
C TYR A 463 5.33 -4.10 13.04
N ARG A 464 5.32 -5.05 13.98
CA ARG A 464 5.74 -4.80 15.36
C ARG A 464 7.20 -4.38 15.45
N SER A 465 8.10 -4.98 14.67
CA SER A 465 9.50 -4.57 14.64
C SER A 465 9.66 -3.10 14.21
N ASP A 466 8.86 -2.64 13.25
CA ASP A 466 8.88 -1.23 12.84
C ASP A 466 8.23 -0.30 13.87
N LEU A 467 7.17 -0.73 14.55
CA LEU A 467 6.60 0.00 15.69
C LEU A 467 7.61 0.17 16.85
N VAL A 468 8.39 -0.88 17.16
CA VAL A 468 9.48 -0.79 18.16
C VAL A 468 10.46 0.32 17.78
N LYS A 469 10.82 0.44 16.50
CA LYS A 469 11.73 1.49 16.01
C LYS A 469 11.11 2.88 16.15
N CYS A 470 9.82 3.05 15.86
CA CYS A 470 9.10 4.31 16.08
C CYS A 470 9.14 4.72 17.56
N LEU A 471 8.78 3.80 18.45
CA LEU A 471 8.76 4.03 19.90
C LEU A 471 10.16 4.33 20.45
N SER A 472 11.17 3.58 20.04
CA SER A 472 12.56 3.81 20.46
C SER A 472 13.08 5.18 19.97
N ALA A 473 12.79 5.57 18.73
CA ALA A 473 13.13 6.91 18.23
C ALA A 473 12.37 8.01 18.98
N GLY A 474 11.09 7.79 19.31
CA GLY A 474 10.29 8.68 20.15
C GLY A 474 10.84 8.80 21.58
N ALA A 475 11.32 7.70 22.15
CA ALA A 475 11.96 7.65 23.46
C ALA A 475 13.27 8.46 23.50
N SER A 476 14.04 8.45 22.41
CA SER A 476 15.22 9.32 22.26
C SER A 476 14.84 10.80 22.19
N CYS A 477 13.73 11.15 21.54
CA CYS A 477 13.26 12.54 21.39
C CYS A 477 12.61 13.10 22.66
N TRP A 478 11.82 12.28 23.37
CA TRP A 478 11.00 12.69 24.52
C TRP A 478 11.22 11.76 25.72
N PRO A 479 12.47 11.64 26.23
CA PRO A 479 12.84 10.61 27.19
C PRO A 479 12.03 10.66 28.48
N GLN A 480 11.78 11.87 29.01
CA GLN A 480 11.02 12.04 30.25
C GLN A 480 9.55 11.61 30.09
N LYS A 481 8.93 12.03 28.98
CA LYS A 481 7.51 11.80 28.71
C LYS A 481 7.23 10.32 28.45
N VAL A 482 8.05 9.68 27.60
CA VAL A 482 7.93 8.24 27.31
C VAL A 482 8.15 7.40 28.57
N LEU A 483 9.15 7.75 29.39
CA LEU A 483 9.38 7.04 30.65
C LEU A 483 8.15 7.10 31.60
N LEU A 484 7.55 8.28 31.77
CA LEU A 484 6.34 8.44 32.60
C LEU A 484 5.16 7.64 32.06
N LEU A 485 4.98 7.62 30.74
CA LEU A 485 3.93 6.85 30.08
C LEU A 485 4.15 5.33 30.25
N CYS A 486 5.40 4.86 30.15
CA CYS A 486 5.75 3.47 30.45
C CYS A 486 5.46 3.10 31.91
N ILE A 487 5.84 3.95 32.87
CA ILE A 487 5.56 3.74 34.30
C ILE A 487 4.04 3.64 34.52
N SER A 488 3.27 4.61 34.01
CA SER A 488 1.81 4.62 34.13
C SER A 488 1.15 3.39 33.49
N TRP A 489 1.67 2.93 32.34
CA TRP A 489 1.19 1.71 31.69
C TRP A 489 1.42 0.49 32.58
N ILE A 490 2.63 0.34 33.14
CA ILE A 490 2.97 -0.78 34.02
C ILE A 490 2.13 -0.74 35.31
N GLU A 491 1.97 0.41 35.95
CA GLU A 491 1.12 0.57 37.14
C GLU A 491 -0.33 0.16 36.86
N THR A 492 -0.86 0.56 35.70
CA THR A 492 -2.22 0.18 35.28
C THR A 492 -2.33 -1.33 35.08
N LEU A 493 -1.32 -1.97 34.50
CA LEU A 493 -1.32 -3.43 34.27
C LEU A 493 -1.17 -4.24 35.55
N ILE A 494 -0.43 -3.74 36.55
CA ILE A 494 -0.32 -4.38 37.87
C ILE A 494 -1.66 -4.36 38.60
N GLN A 495 -2.43 -3.29 38.44
CA GLN A 495 -3.74 -3.13 39.09
C GLN A 495 -4.88 -3.81 38.33
N ALA A 496 -4.67 -4.18 37.07
CA ALA A 496 -5.69 -4.79 36.23
C ALA A 496 -5.97 -6.25 36.67
N SER A 497 -7.26 -6.58 36.80
CA SER A 497 -7.72 -7.95 37.05
C SER A 497 -8.28 -8.56 35.76
N PRO A 498 -7.95 -9.84 35.46
CA PRO A 498 -8.51 -10.54 34.32
C PRO A 498 -10.00 -10.85 34.51
N SER A 499 -10.75 -10.91 33.42
CA SER A 499 -12.17 -11.27 33.44
C SER A 499 -12.34 -12.78 33.56
N CYS A 500 -13.49 -13.26 34.05
CA CYS A 500 -13.75 -14.70 34.16
C CYS A 500 -13.68 -15.45 32.82
N GLN A 501 -13.91 -14.76 31.70
CA GLN A 501 -13.87 -15.31 30.34
C GLN A 501 -12.44 -15.49 29.80
N ASP A 502 -11.44 -14.91 30.46
CA ASP A 502 -10.03 -14.95 30.03
C ASP A 502 -9.31 -16.24 30.46
N TYR A 503 -9.97 -17.06 31.27
CA TYR A 503 -9.42 -18.31 31.79
C TYR A 503 -9.79 -19.50 30.90
N ASP A 504 -8.83 -20.38 30.70
CA ASP A 504 -9.01 -21.67 30.06
C ASP A 504 -9.97 -22.53 30.92
N PRO A 505 -11.07 -23.06 30.34
CA PRO A 505 -12.06 -23.83 31.08
C PRO A 505 -11.48 -25.12 31.70
N ILE A 506 -10.40 -25.66 31.14
CA ILE A 506 -9.76 -26.90 31.61
C ILE A 506 -8.72 -26.58 32.67
N THR A 507 -7.76 -25.72 32.33
CA THR A 507 -6.59 -25.48 33.19
C THR A 507 -6.83 -24.41 34.25
N LYS A 508 -7.92 -23.63 34.14
CA LYS A 508 -8.21 -22.45 34.97
C LYS A 508 -7.07 -21.41 34.97
N PHE A 509 -6.15 -21.48 34.01
CA PHE A 509 -5.09 -20.49 33.78
C PHE A 509 -5.50 -19.52 32.67
N LEU A 510 -4.89 -18.34 32.64
CA LEU A 510 -5.14 -17.34 31.63
C LEU A 510 -4.79 -17.86 30.23
N LEU A 511 -5.60 -17.47 29.26
CA LEU A 511 -5.34 -17.70 27.85
C LEU A 511 -4.32 -16.69 27.33
N ALA A 512 -3.47 -17.13 26.40
CA ALA A 512 -2.53 -16.22 25.71
C ALA A 512 -3.25 -15.14 24.88
N THR A 513 -4.54 -15.35 24.57
CA THR A 513 -5.41 -14.41 23.86
C THR A 513 -6.14 -13.44 24.79
N SER A 514 -5.96 -13.56 26.12
CA SER A 514 -6.54 -12.62 27.09
C SER A 514 -6.03 -11.20 26.81
N PRO A 515 -6.90 -10.17 26.85
CA PRO A 515 -6.51 -8.78 26.64
C PRO A 515 -5.36 -8.33 27.57
N LEU A 516 -5.37 -8.79 28.83
CA LEU A 516 -4.32 -8.48 29.80
C LEU A 516 -2.96 -9.07 29.38
N ILE A 517 -2.93 -10.32 28.93
CA ILE A 517 -1.70 -10.97 28.48
C ILE A 517 -1.17 -10.35 27.18
N LEU A 518 -2.06 -9.95 26.28
CA LEU A 518 -1.70 -9.26 25.04
C LEU A 518 -1.07 -7.88 25.31
N GLU A 519 -1.58 -7.13 26.29
CA GLU A 519 -0.98 -5.85 26.73
C GLU A 519 0.41 -6.06 27.34
N TRP A 520 0.59 -7.08 28.18
CA TRP A 520 1.91 -7.44 28.70
C TRP A 520 2.88 -7.90 27.59
N GLU A 521 2.41 -8.67 26.60
CA GLU A 521 3.23 -9.10 25.45
C GLU A 521 3.65 -7.94 24.54
N ALA A 522 2.78 -6.95 24.38
CA ALA A 522 3.09 -5.69 23.73
C ALA A 522 4.20 -4.93 24.49
N LEU A 523 4.01 -4.72 25.79
CA LEU A 523 4.98 -4.05 26.66
C LEU A 523 6.35 -4.75 26.63
N ASP A 524 6.39 -6.09 26.73
CA ASP A 524 7.62 -6.88 26.69
C ASP A 524 8.49 -6.59 25.46
N SER A 525 7.85 -6.26 24.33
CA SER A 525 8.56 -6.03 23.08
C SER A 525 9.16 -4.64 22.94
N PHE A 526 8.64 -3.69 23.72
CA PHE A 526 9.02 -2.28 23.64
C PHE A 526 9.89 -1.83 24.78
N LEU A 527 9.71 -2.40 25.97
CA LEU A 527 10.26 -1.86 27.20
C LEU A 527 11.80 -1.75 27.14
N GLU A 528 12.49 -2.81 26.74
CA GLU A 528 13.97 -2.84 26.66
C GLU A 528 14.52 -1.83 25.62
N PRO A 529 14.08 -1.81 24.34
CA PRO A 529 14.50 -0.80 23.37
C PRO A 529 14.17 0.64 23.78
N CYS A 530 13.02 0.86 24.43
CA CYS A 530 12.62 2.19 24.90
C CYS A 530 13.50 2.65 26.06
N LEU A 531 13.72 1.83 27.09
CA LEU A 531 14.53 2.20 28.25
C LEU A 531 15.98 2.49 27.85
N SER A 532 16.56 1.66 26.97
CA SER A 532 17.90 1.91 26.45
C SER A 532 18.01 3.25 25.70
N ALA A 533 17.00 3.59 24.89
CA ALA A 533 16.95 4.86 24.18
C ALA A 533 16.74 6.07 25.13
N VAL A 534 15.95 5.91 26.20
CA VAL A 534 15.78 6.93 27.25
C VAL A 534 17.10 7.20 27.95
N GLU A 535 17.80 6.16 28.40
CA GLU A 535 19.09 6.31 29.10
C GLU A 535 20.13 7.02 28.25
N GLN A 536 20.34 6.56 27.02
CA GLN A 536 21.30 7.17 26.08
C GLN A 536 20.99 8.65 25.85
N SER A 537 19.71 9.00 25.75
CA SER A 537 19.28 10.39 25.54
C SER A 537 19.47 11.25 26.80
N LEU A 538 19.14 10.74 27.99
CA LEU A 538 19.35 11.45 29.25
C LEU A 538 20.83 11.69 29.55
N GLU A 539 21.69 10.69 29.28
CA GLU A 539 23.15 10.82 29.39
C GLU A 539 23.68 11.90 28.44
N ALA A 540 23.25 11.89 27.17
CA ALA A 540 23.65 12.87 26.18
C ALA A 540 23.18 14.30 26.50
N LEU A 541 22.03 14.44 27.16
CA LEU A 541 21.46 15.73 27.56
C LEU A 541 21.92 16.19 28.95
N HIS A 542 22.71 15.39 29.67
CA HIS A 542 23.14 15.65 31.05
C HIS A 542 21.97 15.96 32.01
N ILE A 543 20.83 15.28 31.83
CA ILE A 543 19.65 15.49 32.66
C ILE A 543 19.66 14.48 33.81
N ASP A 544 19.97 14.95 35.02
CA ASP A 544 19.71 14.21 36.27
C ASP A 544 18.21 14.19 36.55
N MET A 545 17.50 13.26 35.93
CA MET A 545 16.18 12.88 36.42
C MET A 545 16.33 11.82 37.50
N ASP A 546 15.50 11.92 38.54
CA ASP A 546 15.30 10.87 39.54
C ASP A 546 14.51 9.67 38.96
N VAL A 547 15.01 9.13 37.84
CA VAL A 547 14.53 7.91 37.18
C VAL A 547 14.69 6.72 38.12
N SER A 548 15.80 6.72 38.88
CA SER A 548 16.15 5.67 39.82
C SER A 548 15.05 5.49 40.88
N SER A 549 14.52 6.56 41.51
CA SER A 549 13.47 6.38 42.54
C SER A 549 12.14 5.87 41.99
N LYS A 550 11.66 6.40 40.85
CA LYS A 550 10.39 5.98 40.26
C LYS A 550 10.45 4.55 39.74
N VAL A 551 11.54 4.16 39.08
CA VAL A 551 11.75 2.78 38.62
C VAL A 551 11.87 1.82 39.80
N LYS A 552 12.52 2.22 40.91
CA LYS A 552 12.55 1.42 42.15
C LYS A 552 11.17 1.20 42.75
N ASN A 553 10.34 2.24 42.83
CA ASN A 553 8.97 2.12 43.33
C ASN A 553 8.14 1.17 42.46
N LEU A 554 8.33 1.24 41.14
CA LEU A 554 7.68 0.34 40.19
C LEU A 554 8.11 -1.12 40.38
N ILE A 555 9.42 -1.36 40.53
CA ILE A 555 9.97 -2.70 40.81
C ILE A 555 9.41 -3.24 42.12
N HIS A 556 9.36 -2.42 43.17
CA HIS A 556 8.70 -2.79 44.43
C HIS A 556 7.24 -3.16 44.21
N GLY A 557 6.49 -2.36 43.45
CA GLY A 557 5.11 -2.65 43.09
C GLY A 557 4.94 -4.00 42.39
N ILE A 558 5.81 -4.35 41.45
CA ILE A 558 5.76 -5.64 40.74
C ILE A 558 6.19 -6.81 41.65
N LEU A 559 7.21 -6.61 42.48
CA LEU A 559 7.66 -7.63 43.43
C LEU A 559 6.58 -7.94 44.47
N GLN A 560 5.92 -6.90 44.98
CA GLN A 560 4.82 -6.96 45.96
C GLN A 560 3.47 -7.34 45.34
N SER A 561 3.27 -7.12 44.04
CA SER A 561 2.08 -7.59 43.34
C SER A 561 1.94 -9.09 43.61
N SER A 562 0.79 -9.42 44.20
CA SER A 562 0.54 -10.69 44.87
C SER A 562 0.92 -11.86 43.96
N ASN A 563 1.36 -12.96 44.58
CA ASN A 563 1.63 -14.25 43.96
C ASN A 563 0.36 -14.83 43.32
N SER A 564 -0.24 -14.14 42.35
CA SER A 564 -1.38 -14.63 41.61
C SER A 564 -0.93 -15.92 40.92
N MET A 565 -1.77 -16.93 41.09
CA MET A 565 -1.51 -18.34 40.82
C MET A 565 -1.32 -18.63 39.33
N ASP A 566 -1.35 -17.61 38.46
CA ASP A 566 -1.31 -17.77 37.02
C ASP A 566 0.13 -17.81 36.47
N PRO A 567 0.53 -18.88 35.77
CA PRO A 567 1.85 -19.01 35.20
C PRO A 567 2.19 -17.94 34.15
N LEU A 568 1.23 -17.50 33.32
CA LEU A 568 1.50 -16.53 32.26
C LEU A 568 1.73 -15.15 32.84
N LEU A 569 0.92 -14.70 33.80
CA LEU A 569 1.13 -13.40 34.44
C LEU A 569 2.48 -13.36 35.17
N ARG A 570 2.83 -14.46 35.86
CA ARG A 570 4.15 -14.60 36.50
C ARG A 570 5.29 -14.51 35.48
N ALA A 571 5.14 -15.15 34.32
CA ALA A 571 6.10 -15.05 33.22
C ALA A 571 6.33 -13.60 32.77
N LYS A 572 5.24 -12.82 32.63
CA LYS A 572 5.27 -11.41 32.23
C LYS A 572 5.91 -10.51 33.27
N HIS A 573 5.57 -10.69 34.55
CA HIS A 573 6.21 -9.95 35.64
C HIS A 573 7.72 -10.19 35.71
N LEU A 574 8.16 -11.44 35.57
CA LEU A 574 9.59 -11.78 35.56
C LEU A 574 10.32 -11.20 34.35
N ALA A 575 9.69 -11.17 33.17
CA ALA A 575 10.24 -10.51 31.99
C ALA A 575 10.41 -9.01 32.22
N CYS A 576 9.36 -8.33 32.71
CA CYS A 576 9.37 -6.90 33.05
C CYS A 576 10.47 -6.56 34.07
N LEU A 577 10.53 -7.29 35.19
CA LEU A 577 11.55 -7.11 36.23
C LEU A 577 12.98 -7.28 35.66
N SER A 578 13.19 -8.28 34.81
CA SER A 578 14.51 -8.53 34.21
C SER A 578 15.00 -7.39 33.30
N MET A 579 14.09 -6.60 32.73
CA MET A 579 14.43 -5.42 31.94
C MET A 579 14.67 -4.23 32.86
N LEU A 580 13.73 -3.92 33.77
CA LEU A 580 13.84 -2.77 34.68
C LEU A 580 15.08 -2.83 35.59
N LEU A 581 15.43 -4.01 36.12
CA LEU A 581 16.58 -4.18 37.02
C LEU A 581 17.93 -3.89 36.36
N GLN A 582 18.02 -3.96 35.03
CA GLN A 582 19.27 -3.64 34.31
C GLN A 582 19.66 -2.17 34.47
N HIS A 583 18.69 -1.31 34.79
CA HIS A 583 18.78 0.14 34.82
C HIS A 583 18.89 0.72 36.25
N VAL A 584 18.85 -0.12 37.29
CA VAL A 584 18.94 0.30 38.69
C VAL A 584 20.37 0.19 39.20
N ASP A 585 20.83 1.04 40.11
CA ASP A 585 22.18 0.96 40.69
C ASP A 585 22.42 -0.28 41.57
N SER A 586 23.66 -0.80 41.57
CA SER A 586 24.12 -1.96 42.36
C SER A 586 23.91 -1.83 43.86
N ASN A 587 23.76 -0.61 44.36
CA ASN A 587 23.51 -0.35 45.77
C ASN A 587 22.17 -0.91 46.25
N ASN A 588 21.22 -1.17 45.34
CA ASN A 588 19.88 -1.67 45.67
C ASN A 588 19.76 -3.20 45.48
N ASP A 589 20.88 -3.90 45.27
CA ASP A 589 20.87 -5.34 44.94
C ASP A 589 20.32 -6.19 46.10
N SER A 590 20.60 -5.84 47.35
CA SER A 590 20.04 -6.56 48.50
C SER A 590 18.51 -6.43 48.60
N GLU A 591 17.97 -5.28 48.22
CA GLU A 591 16.54 -4.95 48.34
C GLU A 591 15.72 -5.42 47.14
N LEU A 592 16.29 -5.41 45.93
CA LEU A 592 15.54 -5.64 44.69
C LEU A 592 15.99 -6.89 43.93
N LEU A 593 17.30 -7.12 43.85
CA LEU A 593 17.85 -8.22 43.05
C LEU A 593 17.66 -9.57 43.75
N VAL A 594 17.85 -9.64 45.07
CA VAL A 594 17.63 -10.87 45.84
C VAL A 594 16.17 -11.35 45.77
N PRO A 595 15.14 -10.51 46.02
CA PRO A 595 13.74 -10.92 45.85
C PRO A 595 13.39 -11.34 44.42
N PHE A 596 13.97 -10.69 43.41
CA PHE A 596 13.79 -11.09 42.02
C PHE A 596 14.35 -12.50 41.74
N LEU A 597 15.58 -12.79 42.19
CA LEU A 597 16.17 -14.12 42.04
C LEU A 597 15.35 -15.19 42.76
N ASN A 598 14.90 -14.91 43.98
CA ASN A 598 14.02 -15.82 44.72
C ASN A 598 12.75 -16.12 43.93
N LYS A 599 12.11 -15.10 43.34
CA LYS A 599 10.90 -15.26 42.52
C LYS A 599 11.17 -16.07 41.23
N ILE A 600 12.35 -15.93 40.61
CA ILE A 600 12.77 -16.77 39.48
C ILE A 600 12.89 -18.24 39.91
N PHE A 601 13.64 -18.54 40.96
CA PHE A 601 13.87 -19.91 41.40
C PHE A 601 12.60 -20.56 41.94
N GLU A 602 11.76 -19.81 42.64
CA GLU A 602 10.41 -20.24 43.03
C GLU A 602 9.58 -20.60 41.79
N SER A 603 9.64 -19.79 40.73
CA SER A 603 8.91 -20.06 39.49
C SER A 603 9.42 -21.31 38.76
N LEU A 604 10.73 -21.50 38.67
CA LEU A 604 11.34 -22.70 38.08
C LEU A 604 10.98 -23.97 38.84
N ASN A 605 10.87 -23.87 40.17
CA ASN A 605 10.48 -25.00 41.03
C ASN A 605 8.96 -25.21 41.10
N SER A 606 8.16 -24.19 40.78
CA SER A 606 6.70 -24.28 40.85
C SER A 606 6.12 -25.16 39.73
N CYS A 607 5.21 -26.06 40.10
CA CYS A 607 4.44 -26.88 39.18
C CYS A 607 2.97 -26.83 39.61
N PRO A 608 2.23 -25.74 39.31
CA PRO A 608 0.85 -25.61 39.74
C PRO A 608 0.00 -26.70 39.09
N VAL A 609 -0.65 -27.52 39.92
CA VAL A 609 -1.48 -28.66 39.52
C VAL A 609 -2.92 -28.19 39.30
N VAL A 610 -3.56 -28.66 38.23
CA VAL A 610 -4.99 -28.47 37.98
C VAL A 610 -5.74 -29.55 38.78
N ASP A 611 -6.70 -29.15 39.62
CA ASP A 611 -7.44 -29.95 40.63
C ASP A 611 -7.39 -31.49 40.57
N GLU A 612 -7.19 -32.05 41.76
CA GLU A 612 -7.09 -33.45 42.13
C GLU A 612 -8.27 -34.33 41.66
N SER A 613 -7.99 -35.30 40.80
CA SER A 613 -8.71 -36.58 40.83
C SER A 613 -7.75 -37.65 41.37
N PRO A 614 -8.09 -38.39 42.45
CA PRO A 614 -7.12 -39.21 43.19
C PRO A 614 -6.60 -40.47 42.47
N SER A 615 -6.82 -40.62 41.16
CA SER A 615 -6.59 -41.89 40.45
C SER A 615 -5.41 -41.89 39.47
N LEU A 616 -4.62 -40.80 39.36
CA LEU A 616 -3.52 -40.70 38.38
C LEU A 616 -2.21 -40.15 38.96
N ILE A 617 -1.99 -40.31 40.27
CA ILE A 617 -0.82 -39.74 40.98
C ILE A 617 0.53 -40.36 40.55
N ASP A 618 0.54 -41.55 39.93
CA ASP A 618 1.79 -42.26 39.64
C ASP A 618 2.34 -42.10 38.21
N THR A 619 1.76 -41.25 37.34
CA THR A 619 2.28 -41.08 35.95
C THR A 619 2.18 -39.64 35.40
N LEU A 620 2.53 -38.63 36.19
CA LEU A 620 2.82 -37.29 35.66
C LEU A 620 4.33 -37.13 35.42
N ASP A 621 4.80 -37.81 34.37
CA ASP A 621 6.07 -37.50 33.72
C ASP A 621 6.14 -36.01 33.38
N PHE A 622 7.36 -35.43 33.40
CA PHE A 622 7.72 -34.07 32.97
C PHE A 622 7.09 -33.64 31.62
N VAL A 623 6.59 -34.59 30.83
CA VAL A 623 6.02 -34.47 29.49
C VAL A 623 4.65 -33.76 29.46
N ASN A 624 3.79 -33.92 30.48
CA ASN A 624 2.38 -33.51 30.44
C ASN A 624 2.04 -32.14 31.10
N ARG A 625 3.03 -31.27 31.32
CA ARG A 625 2.78 -29.92 31.88
C ARG A 625 1.95 -29.04 30.93
N PRO A 626 0.95 -28.27 31.44
CA PRO A 626 0.23 -27.27 30.65
C PRO A 626 1.17 -26.30 29.93
N ARG A 627 0.79 -25.84 28.74
CA ARG A 627 1.61 -24.95 27.91
C ARG A 627 1.97 -23.66 28.66
N GLN A 628 1.05 -23.13 29.47
CA GLN A 628 1.22 -21.94 30.29
C GLN A 628 2.38 -22.10 31.30
N VAL A 629 2.48 -23.25 31.96
CA VAL A 629 3.55 -23.57 32.91
C VAL A 629 4.90 -23.70 32.19
N LYS A 630 4.92 -24.38 31.02
CA LYS A 630 6.13 -24.47 30.19
C LYS A 630 6.61 -23.07 29.76
N THR A 631 5.70 -22.19 29.37
CA THR A 631 6.00 -20.79 29.02
C THR A 631 6.58 -20.02 30.21
N MET A 632 6.03 -20.21 31.41
CA MET A 632 6.56 -19.60 32.63
C MET A 632 7.98 -20.06 32.95
N HIS A 633 8.27 -21.36 32.87
CA HIS A 633 9.61 -21.89 33.09
C HIS A 633 10.61 -21.34 32.07
N LEU A 634 10.23 -21.30 30.79
CA LEU A 634 11.06 -20.70 29.74
C LEU A 634 11.30 -19.21 29.98
N ALA A 635 10.27 -18.46 30.35
CA ALA A 635 10.38 -17.04 30.65
C ALA A 635 11.28 -16.79 31.87
N SER A 636 11.16 -17.61 32.92
CA SER A 636 12.00 -17.51 34.12
C SER A 636 13.49 -17.72 33.78
N ALA A 637 13.80 -18.77 33.01
CA ALA A 637 15.16 -19.03 32.54
C ALA A 637 15.67 -17.91 31.61
N THR A 638 14.82 -17.41 30.71
CA THR A 638 15.18 -16.33 29.79
C THR A 638 15.44 -15.03 30.53
N SER A 639 14.63 -14.69 31.54
CA SER A 639 14.80 -13.51 32.39
C SER A 639 16.09 -13.56 33.20
N PHE A 640 16.43 -14.73 33.76
CA PHE A 640 17.70 -14.95 34.43
C PHE A 640 18.89 -14.77 33.47
N LEU A 641 18.83 -15.40 32.30
CA LEU A 641 19.89 -15.29 31.27
C LEU A 641 20.02 -13.86 30.71
N ARG A 642 18.90 -13.16 30.52
CA ARG A 642 18.89 -11.77 30.08
C ARG A 642 19.62 -10.88 31.08
N PHE A 643 19.25 -10.96 32.36
CA PHE A 643 19.87 -10.14 33.40
C PHE A 643 21.36 -10.46 33.59
N THR A 644 21.71 -11.75 33.65
CA THR A 644 23.11 -12.19 33.81
C THR A 644 24.01 -11.76 32.66
N ARG A 645 23.52 -11.77 31.41
CA ARG A 645 24.25 -11.25 30.24
C ARG A 645 24.41 -9.74 30.28
N ALA A 646 23.37 -9.00 30.67
CA ALA A 646 23.41 -7.55 30.71
C ALA A 646 24.32 -7.01 31.83
N ARG A 647 24.33 -7.66 33.01
CA ARG A 647 25.07 -7.21 34.20
C ARG A 647 25.84 -8.37 34.87
N PRO A 648 26.87 -8.95 34.22
CA PRO A 648 27.58 -10.13 34.74
C PRO A 648 28.32 -9.87 36.06
N ILE A 649 28.85 -8.66 36.25
CA ILE A 649 29.61 -8.27 37.46
C ILE A 649 28.70 -8.26 38.69
N ARG A 650 27.46 -7.76 38.56
CA ARG A 650 26.51 -7.71 39.68
C ARG A 650 26.12 -9.11 40.14
N MET A 651 25.94 -10.03 39.19
CA MET A 651 25.67 -11.43 39.51
C MET A 651 26.81 -12.13 40.22
N MET A 652 28.07 -11.88 39.85
CA MET A 652 29.23 -12.44 40.58
C MET A 652 29.26 -12.01 42.04
N VAL A 653 28.99 -10.72 42.32
CA VAL A 653 28.94 -10.19 43.70
C VAL A 653 27.74 -10.75 44.47
N SER A 654 26.58 -10.85 43.84
CA SER A 654 25.38 -11.43 44.46
C SER A 654 25.51 -12.94 44.72
N SER A 655 26.21 -13.70 43.87
CA SER A 655 26.48 -15.12 44.14
C SER A 655 27.34 -15.33 45.38
N ILE A 656 28.25 -14.39 45.69
CA ILE A 656 29.03 -14.40 46.94
C ILE A 656 28.13 -14.07 48.15
N LEU A 657 27.13 -13.20 47.98
CA LEU A 657 26.14 -12.87 49.02
C LEU A 657 25.13 -14.02 49.26
N LEU A 658 24.67 -14.69 48.22
CA LEU A 658 23.78 -15.86 48.32
C LEU A 658 24.50 -17.04 49.00
N LEU A 659 25.75 -17.33 48.60
CA LEU A 659 26.60 -18.33 49.26
C LEU A 659 26.91 -18.00 50.74
N ARG A 660 26.86 -16.72 51.14
CA ARG A 660 27.00 -16.31 52.55
C ARG A 660 25.71 -16.50 53.35
N ASN A 661 24.54 -16.39 52.73
CA ASN A 661 23.26 -16.63 53.41
C ASN A 661 22.94 -18.12 53.59
N ASP A 662 23.45 -19.00 52.71
CA ASP A 662 23.34 -20.47 52.89
C ASP A 662 24.30 -21.06 53.95
N LEU A 663 25.11 -20.22 54.63
CA LEU A 663 25.88 -20.61 55.82
C LEU A 663 25.15 -20.32 57.14
N ILE A 664 23.86 -19.91 57.09
CA ILE A 664 23.01 -19.70 58.29
C ILE A 664 21.63 -20.39 58.12
N VAL A 665 21.58 -21.56 57.50
CA VAL A 665 20.43 -22.50 57.67
C VAL A 665 20.93 -23.81 58.25
#